data_AF-A0A3B8WH72-F1
#
_entry.id   AF-A0A3B8WH72-F1
#
_cell.length_a   1.000
_cell.length_b   1.000
_cell.length_c   1.000
_cell.angle_alpha   90.00
_cell.angle_beta   90.00
_cell.angle_gamma   90.00
#
_symmetry.space_group_name_H-M   'P 1'
#
loop_
_entity.id
_entity.type
_entity.pdbx_description
1 polymer ?
#
loop_
_entity_poly.entity_id
_entity_poly.type
_entity_poly.pdbx_seq_one_letter_code
_entity_poly.pdbx_strand_id
1 'polypeptide(L)'
;GVRPYTAARRQTFLTWLHGKSINGGTPLRTALKDVGQYYSRTDNLGPWGEVPGTNDNTSHIECRQSFSILMTDGIWNGSSPQVGNADGTGGPTYNNPDPNGKNFTYQAVSPFSDSYSNTLADVAMKYWKTDLRTDLANKVPVSSTDPAFWQHMTTFTIGLGVTGDIKEADALAALDSSKNITINWPEPGADQSPDNIDDLLHAAINGRGGYASAQNPTEFTTEIQGFLGDVIARSETSASSAAVSSAVLRTDSLGFFAGFRSQDWSGTLTAFNFDQGSEAWNAEEVLASTQPQARKLITHNGSAGVELEFASASSLSNLSTAQQNALNADPTLNSTQDNLGHNRIAWLHGDNNAHPTLRDRLVQDDGGASVLRLMGDIINANPQFVGKTNYGFARLPDPEGVAYRNFRSTSSYQNRVDALYVPANDGILHAFNSETGEELFGYIPSELLLPSGSKTYARISELMQPNYTHKYFMDGTPRVQDAYIDKSGGGTQSWRTVLLGGMGIGGKTVFALDVTNPGSFSPSDDVLWEFSHPNLGYGVTDPQISRLGDGTWVALFGNGYNGDSGQSSLFVVDLETGTLIKEIQTGAGSATSPNGLASVTVTSFPETDPVTRYAYGGDLLGNLWRFDLTGRVSNWSATKVFTAQSPAGNSQPITVAPRVALNPNDSDELVVAFGTGSFLRSGDEGDYDIQSLYAIKDDLNKSGLARSDLL
;
A
#
# COMPACT_ATOMS: atom_id res chain seq x y z
N GLY A 1 -5.72 -13.27 30.12
CA GLY A 1 -4.73 -13.26 29.02
C GLY A 1 -5.31 -12.57 27.81
N VAL A 2 -4.45 -12.08 26.93
CA VAL A 2 -4.81 -11.51 25.61
C VAL A 2 -5.47 -12.60 24.77
N ARG A 3 -6.50 -12.25 24.01
CA ARG A 3 -7.31 -13.18 23.21
C ARG A 3 -7.66 -12.52 21.88
N PRO A 4 -7.80 -13.29 20.79
CA PRO A 4 -8.45 -12.79 19.58
C PRO A 4 -9.77 -12.10 19.95
N TYR A 5 -9.91 -10.85 19.51
CA TYR A 5 -11.10 -10.04 19.77
C TYR A 5 -12.25 -10.57 18.90
N THR A 6 -13.21 -11.25 19.52
CA THR A 6 -14.39 -11.80 18.84
C THR A 6 -15.66 -11.17 19.43
N ALA A 7 -16.76 -11.15 18.67
CA ALA A 7 -18.03 -10.62 19.15
C ALA A 7 -18.49 -11.26 20.49
N ALA A 8 -18.32 -12.59 20.63
CA ALA A 8 -18.65 -13.30 21.87
C ALA A 8 -17.79 -12.87 23.07
N ARG A 9 -16.49 -12.65 22.85
CA ARG A 9 -15.57 -12.17 23.89
C ARG A 9 -15.81 -10.70 24.22
N ARG A 10 -16.11 -9.86 23.22
CA ARG A 10 -16.56 -8.47 23.42
C ARG A 10 -17.79 -8.44 24.33
N GLN A 11 -18.79 -9.27 24.05
CA GLN A 11 -19.99 -9.34 24.89
C GLN A 11 -19.66 -9.78 26.31
N THR A 12 -18.81 -10.79 26.47
CA THR A 12 -18.33 -11.27 27.79
C THR A 12 -17.60 -10.16 28.55
N PHE A 13 -16.73 -9.42 27.85
CA PHE A 13 -16.00 -8.28 28.40
C PHE A 13 -16.93 -7.14 28.82
N LEU A 14 -17.88 -6.74 27.97
CA LEU A 14 -18.84 -5.68 28.29
C LEU A 14 -19.75 -6.08 29.46
N THR A 15 -20.22 -7.33 29.50
CA THR A 15 -21.00 -7.84 30.64
C THR A 15 -20.18 -7.83 31.93
N TRP A 16 -18.90 -8.23 31.88
CA TRP A 16 -18.00 -8.13 33.03
C TRP A 16 -17.77 -6.67 33.44
N LEU A 17 -17.50 -5.78 32.49
CA LEU A 17 -17.22 -4.36 32.70
C LEU A 17 -18.40 -3.65 33.36
N HIS A 18 -19.60 -3.80 32.80
CA HIS A 18 -20.83 -3.23 33.35
C HIS A 18 -21.28 -3.90 34.66
N GLY A 19 -20.75 -5.07 34.99
CA GLY A 19 -20.99 -5.78 36.26
C GLY A 19 -20.05 -5.38 37.40
N LYS A 20 -19.05 -4.50 37.16
CA LYS A 20 -18.10 -4.08 38.19
C LYS A 20 -18.68 -2.98 39.09
N SER A 21 -18.57 -3.17 40.40
CA SER A 21 -18.76 -2.10 41.39
C SER A 21 -17.49 -1.26 41.50
N ILE A 22 -17.60 0.04 41.23
CA ILE A 22 -16.48 0.98 41.27
C ILE A 22 -16.33 1.52 42.70
N ASN A 23 -15.15 1.36 43.29
CA ASN A 23 -14.83 1.80 44.66
C ASN A 23 -13.77 2.91 44.62
N GLY A 24 -14.10 4.09 44.11
CA GLY A 24 -13.43 5.40 44.33
C GLY A 24 -11.90 5.55 44.23
N GLY A 25 -11.14 4.50 43.92
CA GLY A 25 -9.67 4.48 43.88
C GLY A 25 -9.14 4.31 42.47
N THR A 26 -7.93 4.82 42.24
CA THR A 26 -7.27 4.88 40.93
C THR A 26 -5.86 4.29 41.04
N PRO A 27 -5.73 2.96 41.19
CA PRO A 27 -4.46 2.29 41.51
C PRO A 27 -3.55 2.11 40.28
N LEU A 28 -3.29 3.18 39.52
CA LEU A 28 -2.62 3.13 38.21
C LEU A 28 -1.25 2.50 38.25
N ARG A 29 -0.42 2.86 39.23
CA ARG A 29 0.96 2.37 39.35
C ARG A 29 1.00 0.85 39.50
N THR A 30 0.12 0.27 40.30
CA THR A 30 0.02 -1.18 40.45
C THR A 30 -0.64 -1.83 39.24
N ALA A 31 -1.63 -1.20 38.62
CA ALA A 31 -2.24 -1.72 37.40
C ALA A 31 -1.24 -1.82 36.23
N LEU A 32 -0.45 -0.77 36.01
CA LEU A 32 0.61 -0.78 34.99
C LEU A 32 1.69 -1.81 35.32
N LYS A 33 2.02 -1.97 36.62
CA LYS A 33 2.96 -3.01 37.08
C LYS A 33 2.45 -4.41 36.74
N ASP A 34 1.17 -4.69 36.95
CA ASP A 34 0.58 -6.00 36.66
C ASP A 34 0.64 -6.32 35.16
N VAL A 35 0.48 -5.32 34.28
CA VAL A 35 0.66 -5.49 32.82
C VAL A 35 2.11 -5.82 32.49
N GLY A 36 3.08 -5.12 33.08
CA GLY A 36 4.50 -5.43 32.90
C GLY A 36 4.87 -6.84 33.38
N GLN A 37 4.31 -7.29 34.52
CA GLN A 37 4.47 -8.66 35.00
C GLN A 37 3.84 -9.68 34.06
N TYR A 38 2.69 -9.35 33.45
CA TYR A 38 2.08 -10.19 32.44
C TYR A 38 2.98 -10.37 31.21
N TYR A 39 3.63 -9.30 30.74
CA TYR A 39 4.62 -9.39 29.65
C TYR A 39 5.92 -10.10 30.04
N SER A 40 6.19 -10.29 31.34
CA SER A 40 7.34 -11.07 31.83
C SER A 40 7.08 -12.59 31.93
N ARG A 41 5.88 -13.06 31.54
CA ARG A 41 5.52 -14.48 31.66
C ARG A 41 6.26 -15.35 30.65
N THR A 42 6.76 -16.48 31.14
CA THR A 42 7.50 -17.50 30.36
C THR A 42 6.67 -18.73 30.04
N ASP A 43 5.44 -18.84 30.55
CA ASP A 43 4.55 -19.95 30.27
C ASP A 43 3.77 -19.76 28.95
N ASN A 44 3.30 -20.85 28.35
CA ASN A 44 2.66 -20.82 27.04
C ASN A 44 1.27 -20.12 27.05
N LEU A 45 0.63 -19.97 28.22
CA LEU A 45 -0.56 -19.11 28.35
C LEU A 45 -0.20 -17.62 28.37
N GLY A 46 1.08 -17.29 28.36
CA GLY A 46 1.62 -15.94 28.35
C GLY A 46 1.44 -15.21 27.02
N PRO A 47 1.88 -13.94 26.95
CA PRO A 47 1.70 -13.09 25.77
C PRO A 47 2.57 -13.48 24.58
N TRP A 48 3.60 -14.29 24.80
CA TRP A 48 4.59 -14.65 23.79
C TRP A 48 4.26 -15.94 23.03
N GLY A 49 3.25 -16.69 23.47
CA GLY A 49 2.73 -17.83 22.72
C GLY A 49 2.28 -17.43 21.32
N GLU A 50 2.24 -18.40 20.40
CA GLU A 50 1.70 -18.19 19.05
C GLU A 50 0.26 -17.69 19.14
N VAL A 51 -0.54 -18.29 20.02
CA VAL A 51 -1.88 -17.85 20.36
C VAL A 51 -1.96 -17.53 21.87
N PRO A 52 -1.91 -16.25 22.27
CA PRO A 52 -1.88 -15.90 23.69
C PRO A 52 -3.03 -16.51 24.52
N GLY A 53 -2.65 -17.06 25.68
CA GLY A 53 -3.52 -17.72 26.64
C GLY A 53 -4.00 -19.12 26.25
N THR A 54 -3.63 -19.69 25.10
CA THR A 54 -3.79 -21.13 24.87
C THR A 54 -2.53 -21.82 25.34
N ASN A 55 -2.67 -22.99 25.97
CA ASN A 55 -1.50 -23.74 26.40
C ASN A 55 -1.01 -24.61 25.24
N ASP A 56 -0.76 -23.99 24.08
CA ASP A 56 -0.10 -24.67 22.96
C ASP A 56 1.40 -24.82 23.28
N ASN A 57 2.08 -25.69 22.56
CA ASN A 57 3.51 -25.97 22.78
C ASN A 57 4.38 -25.41 21.65
N THR A 58 3.86 -24.46 20.86
CA THR A 58 4.63 -23.86 19.77
C THR A 58 5.64 -22.86 20.32
N SER A 59 6.71 -22.61 19.56
CA SER A 59 7.76 -21.70 19.99
C SER A 59 7.20 -20.29 20.19
N HIS A 60 7.66 -19.64 21.26
CA HIS A 60 7.30 -18.27 21.53
C HIS A 60 7.80 -17.32 20.44
N ILE A 61 7.00 -16.31 20.10
CA ILE A 61 7.29 -15.35 19.03
C ILE A 61 8.25 -14.28 19.55
N GLU A 62 9.47 -14.27 19.02
CA GLU A 62 10.57 -13.40 19.47
C GLU A 62 10.41 -11.93 19.03
N CYS A 63 9.73 -11.68 17.90
CA CYS A 63 9.56 -10.33 17.32
C CYS A 63 8.29 -9.60 17.75
N ARG A 64 7.52 -10.14 18.70
CA ARG A 64 6.22 -9.57 19.09
C ARG A 64 6.40 -8.26 19.87
N GLN A 65 5.79 -7.18 19.40
CA GLN A 65 5.71 -5.92 20.16
C GLN A 65 4.60 -5.98 21.22
N SER A 66 4.81 -5.29 22.35
CA SER A 66 3.92 -5.33 23.51
C SER A 66 3.57 -3.92 23.99
N PHE A 67 2.27 -3.60 23.96
CA PHE A 67 1.76 -2.26 24.24
C PHE A 67 0.81 -2.27 25.45
N SER A 68 0.74 -1.16 26.17
CA SER A 68 -0.21 -0.90 27.24
C SER A 68 -0.86 0.46 27.02
N ILE A 69 -2.20 0.53 27.01
CA ILE A 69 -2.95 1.80 26.96
C ILE A 69 -3.63 1.97 28.31
N LEU A 70 -3.18 2.97 29.06
CA LEU A 70 -3.69 3.31 30.38
C LEU A 70 -4.64 4.50 30.27
N MET A 71 -5.87 4.37 30.77
CA MET A 71 -6.88 5.43 30.70
C MET A 71 -7.31 5.81 32.10
N THR A 72 -7.37 7.11 32.41
CA THR A 72 -7.60 7.56 33.78
C THR A 72 -8.14 8.98 33.89
N ASP A 73 -8.66 9.31 35.07
CA ASP A 73 -9.09 10.65 35.49
C ASP A 73 -7.92 11.62 35.82
N GLY A 74 -6.69 11.29 35.44
CA GLY A 74 -5.50 12.12 35.70
C GLY A 74 -4.80 11.84 37.03
N ILE A 75 -5.40 11.06 37.91
CA ILE A 75 -4.94 10.90 39.29
C ILE A 75 -4.56 9.45 39.56
N TRP A 76 -3.58 9.21 40.44
CA TRP A 76 -3.35 7.89 40.99
C TRP A 76 -3.24 7.88 42.52
N ASN A 77 -3.61 6.74 43.12
CA ASN A 77 -3.51 6.46 44.56
C ASN A 77 -3.16 4.98 44.79
N GLY A 78 -3.18 4.55 46.05
CA GLY A 78 -2.93 3.15 46.41
C GLY A 78 -1.48 2.85 46.80
N SER A 79 -1.19 1.55 46.96
CA SER A 79 0.09 1.07 47.49
C SER A 79 1.28 1.38 46.57
N SER A 80 2.47 1.47 47.17
CA SER A 80 3.71 1.64 46.41
C SER A 80 3.94 0.43 45.48
N PRO A 81 4.27 0.65 44.19
CA PRO A 81 4.64 -0.42 43.27
C PRO A 81 6.00 -1.08 43.59
N GLN A 82 6.80 -0.52 44.52
CA GLN A 82 8.13 -1.03 44.91
C GLN A 82 9.08 -1.22 43.70
N VAL A 83 9.11 -0.25 42.79
CA VAL A 83 10.00 -0.26 41.61
C VAL A 83 11.26 0.59 41.80
N GLY A 84 11.30 1.45 42.83
CA GLY A 84 12.39 2.40 43.05
C GLY A 84 12.35 3.58 42.06
N ASN A 85 13.43 4.34 41.98
CA ASN A 85 13.66 5.32 40.91
C ASN A 85 14.26 4.59 39.69
N ALA A 86 13.39 4.13 38.79
CA ALA A 86 13.77 3.36 37.63
C ALA A 86 14.29 4.25 36.49
N ASP A 87 13.92 5.52 36.41
CA ASP A 87 14.38 6.42 35.34
C ASP A 87 15.60 7.27 35.71
N GLY A 88 15.84 7.51 36.99
CA GLY A 88 17.04 8.13 37.54
C GLY A 88 18.27 7.22 37.57
N THR A 89 18.17 5.99 37.05
CA THR A 89 19.27 5.02 36.98
C THR A 89 19.48 4.48 35.58
N GLY A 90 20.74 4.41 35.13
CA GLY A 90 21.11 3.81 33.85
C GLY A 90 20.64 2.36 33.70
N GLY A 91 20.39 1.93 32.46
CA GLY A 91 19.98 0.56 32.14
C GLY A 91 21.17 -0.38 31.93
N PRO A 92 20.92 -1.70 31.86
CA PRO A 92 21.92 -2.64 31.36
C PRO A 92 22.21 -2.40 29.87
N THR A 93 23.38 -2.85 29.41
CA THR A 93 23.72 -2.85 27.98
C THR A 93 23.15 -4.10 27.32
N TYR A 94 22.32 -3.92 26.30
CA TYR A 94 21.84 -5.01 25.47
C TYR A 94 22.66 -5.11 24.18
N ASN A 95 23.07 -6.33 23.83
CA ASN A 95 23.78 -6.60 22.59
C ASN A 95 22.77 -6.85 21.48
N ASN A 96 22.88 -6.09 20.39
CA ASN A 96 21.99 -6.27 19.24
C ASN A 96 22.40 -7.56 18.49
N PRO A 97 21.47 -8.51 18.25
CA PRO A 97 21.79 -9.74 17.51
C PRO A 97 22.02 -9.51 16.01
N ASP A 98 21.63 -8.35 15.47
CA ASP A 98 21.97 -7.95 14.10
C ASP A 98 23.47 -7.59 14.01
N PRO A 99 24.25 -8.21 13.09
CA PRO A 99 25.66 -7.88 12.87
C PRO A 99 25.95 -6.40 12.58
N ASN A 100 24.97 -5.68 12.02
CA ASN A 100 25.06 -4.25 11.69
C ASN A 100 24.34 -3.37 12.73
N GLY A 101 23.63 -3.98 13.68
CA GLY A 101 22.88 -3.29 14.72
C GLY A 101 23.77 -2.71 15.82
N LYS A 102 23.39 -1.56 16.38
CA LYS A 102 24.09 -0.94 17.51
C LYS A 102 23.56 -1.50 18.84
N ASN A 103 24.47 -1.80 19.76
CA ASN A 103 24.13 -2.07 21.15
C ASN A 103 23.45 -0.84 21.77
N PHE A 104 22.54 -1.08 22.71
CA PHE A 104 21.80 -0.01 23.37
C PHE A 104 22.03 -0.03 24.88
N THR A 105 22.11 1.16 25.48
CA THR A 105 22.17 1.33 26.94
C THR A 105 21.41 2.59 27.31
N TYR A 106 20.34 2.44 28.09
CA TYR A 106 19.58 3.58 28.59
C TYR A 106 20.45 4.47 29.49
N GLN A 107 20.40 5.77 29.22
CA GLN A 107 21.03 6.81 30.05
C GLN A 107 19.96 7.58 30.80
N ALA A 108 20.17 7.80 32.10
CA ALA A 108 19.29 8.59 32.95
C ALA A 108 19.51 10.09 32.65
N VAL A 109 18.83 10.60 31.62
CA VAL A 109 18.88 11.99 31.17
C VAL A 109 17.47 12.52 30.91
N SER A 110 17.32 13.85 30.94
CA SER A 110 16.08 14.52 30.53
C SER A 110 15.73 14.21 29.07
N PRO A 111 14.45 14.06 28.70
CA PRO A 111 13.24 14.20 29.53
C PRO A 111 12.85 12.93 30.29
N PHE A 112 13.68 11.87 30.27
CA PHE A 112 13.30 10.58 30.85
C PHE A 112 13.49 10.49 32.37
N SER A 113 14.54 11.09 32.92
CA SER A 113 14.90 10.90 34.33
C SER A 113 14.34 11.99 35.25
N ASP A 114 13.94 11.60 36.46
CA ASP A 114 13.74 12.51 37.59
C ASP A 114 14.43 12.00 38.89
N SER A 115 14.14 12.64 40.03
CA SER A 115 14.67 12.26 41.34
C SER A 115 13.69 11.50 42.25
N TYR A 116 12.45 11.32 41.80
CA TYR A 116 11.36 10.73 42.56
C TYR A 116 11.39 9.21 42.45
N SER A 117 10.57 8.51 43.22
CA SER A 117 10.63 7.04 43.29
C SER A 117 9.25 6.43 43.40
N ASN A 118 9.09 5.30 42.72
CA ASN A 118 7.83 4.59 42.65
C ASN A 118 6.70 5.43 42.04
N THR A 119 7.01 6.31 41.09
CA THR A 119 6.03 7.05 40.28
C THR A 119 5.39 6.15 39.22
N LEU A 120 4.45 6.67 38.45
CA LEU A 120 3.94 5.96 37.28
C LEU A 120 5.01 5.87 36.18
N ALA A 121 5.78 6.96 36.00
CA ALA A 121 6.90 7.01 35.07
C ALA A 121 7.99 5.98 35.38
N ASP A 122 8.27 5.72 36.66
CA ASP A 122 9.17 4.66 37.09
C ASP A 122 8.70 3.26 36.67
N VAL A 123 7.39 3.01 36.79
CA VAL A 123 6.82 1.71 36.40
C VAL A 123 6.95 1.53 34.90
N ALA A 124 6.61 2.54 34.09
CA ALA A 124 6.77 2.50 32.64
C ALA A 124 8.23 2.27 32.25
N MET A 125 9.16 3.06 32.81
CA MET A 125 10.59 2.93 32.53
C MET A 125 11.12 1.55 32.90
N LYS A 126 10.73 1.00 34.05
CA LYS A 126 11.18 -0.34 34.49
C LYS A 126 10.89 -1.41 33.46
N TYR A 127 9.66 -1.45 32.92
CA TYR A 127 9.24 -2.47 31.97
C TYR A 127 9.60 -2.16 30.52
N TRP A 128 10.00 -0.91 30.22
CA TRP A 128 10.63 -0.57 28.95
C TRP A 128 12.12 -0.95 28.94
N LYS A 129 12.90 -0.54 29.95
CA LYS A 129 14.37 -0.74 29.97
C LYS A 129 14.83 -2.16 30.34
N THR A 130 13.92 -3.01 30.82
CA THR A 130 14.22 -4.40 31.22
C THR A 130 13.82 -5.37 30.13
N ASP A 131 14.73 -6.26 29.73
CA ASP A 131 14.41 -7.42 28.92
C ASP A 131 13.53 -8.39 29.72
N LEU A 132 12.25 -8.43 29.33
CA LEU A 132 11.20 -9.19 30.00
C LEU A 132 11.30 -10.69 29.70
N ARG A 133 12.10 -11.09 28.68
CA ARG A 133 12.24 -12.48 28.22
C ARG A 133 13.67 -12.77 27.76
N THR A 134 14.60 -12.78 28.69
CA THR A 134 16.01 -13.13 28.46
C THR A 134 16.25 -14.53 27.86
N ASP A 135 15.22 -15.39 27.82
CA ASP A 135 15.22 -16.70 27.20
C ASP A 135 14.85 -16.70 25.70
N LEU A 136 14.45 -15.54 25.14
CA LEU A 136 14.17 -15.32 23.72
C LEU A 136 15.27 -14.50 23.06
N ALA A 137 15.40 -14.62 21.74
CA ALA A 137 16.25 -13.69 21.00
C ALA A 137 15.63 -12.29 20.98
N ASN A 138 16.47 -11.26 21.13
CA ASN A 138 16.05 -9.86 21.09
C ASN A 138 15.84 -9.39 19.64
N LYS A 139 14.68 -9.71 19.07
CA LYS A 139 14.27 -9.41 17.69
C LYS A 139 13.02 -8.56 17.61
N VAL A 140 12.70 -7.80 18.65
CA VAL A 140 11.55 -6.89 18.61
C VAL A 140 11.89 -5.75 17.63
N PRO A 141 10.99 -5.43 16.66
CA PRO A 141 11.20 -4.31 15.75
C PRO A 141 11.36 -2.98 16.50
N VAL A 142 12.34 -2.19 16.04
CA VAL A 142 12.69 -0.88 16.61
C VAL A 142 12.14 0.25 15.74
N SER A 143 12.04 1.44 16.30
CA SER A 143 11.78 2.69 15.58
C SER A 143 12.61 3.84 16.17
N SER A 144 12.62 5.00 15.49
CA SER A 144 13.19 6.24 16.04
C SER A 144 12.62 6.61 17.43
N THR A 145 11.35 6.32 17.69
CA THR A 145 10.71 6.58 18.99
C THR A 145 11.03 5.49 20.01
N ASP A 146 11.17 4.23 19.59
CA ASP A 146 11.42 3.08 20.47
C ASP A 146 12.61 2.21 19.99
N PRO A 147 13.83 2.46 20.50
CA PRO A 147 15.03 1.74 20.07
C PRO A 147 15.18 0.35 20.71
N ALA A 148 14.20 -0.11 21.49
CA ALA A 148 14.31 -1.34 22.26
C ALA A 148 14.06 -2.59 21.38
N PHE A 149 15.13 -3.33 21.06
CA PHE A 149 15.04 -4.59 20.31
C PHE A 149 14.80 -5.82 21.21
N TRP A 150 14.78 -5.65 22.52
CA TRP A 150 14.47 -6.71 23.51
C TRP A 150 12.98 -6.80 23.80
N GLN A 151 12.52 -7.86 24.45
CA GLN A 151 11.12 -7.94 24.88
C GLN A 151 10.84 -6.90 25.97
N HIS A 152 10.02 -5.89 25.66
CA HIS A 152 9.74 -4.75 26.52
C HIS A 152 8.27 -4.33 26.45
N MET A 153 7.83 -3.41 27.31
CA MET A 153 6.48 -2.83 27.29
C MET A 153 6.53 -1.34 26.90
N THR A 154 5.85 -1.00 25.80
CA THR A 154 5.58 0.39 25.42
C THR A 154 4.30 0.90 26.11
N THR A 155 4.32 2.10 26.68
CA THR A 155 3.20 2.63 27.49
C THR A 155 2.57 3.87 26.88
N PHE A 156 1.27 3.82 26.58
CA PHE A 156 0.43 4.94 26.19
C PHE A 156 -0.48 5.34 27.35
N THR A 157 -0.76 6.63 27.50
CA THR A 157 -1.62 7.14 28.57
C THR A 157 -2.67 8.11 28.04
N ILE A 158 -3.91 7.98 28.51
CA ILE A 158 -5.03 8.87 28.18
C ILE A 158 -5.60 9.46 29.47
N GLY A 159 -5.49 10.78 29.62
CA GLY A 159 -6.21 11.57 30.62
C GLY A 159 -7.63 11.90 30.17
N LEU A 160 -8.62 11.78 31.05
CA LEU A 160 -10.00 12.14 30.77
C LEU A 160 -10.26 13.61 31.14
N GLY A 161 -9.94 14.50 30.20
CA GLY A 161 -10.20 15.94 30.29
C GLY A 161 -9.33 16.68 31.31
N VAL A 162 -8.10 16.22 31.50
CA VAL A 162 -7.13 16.75 32.46
C VAL A 162 -5.92 17.36 31.75
N THR A 163 -5.29 18.36 32.37
CA THR A 163 -4.11 19.01 31.80
C THR A 163 -3.15 19.31 32.93
N GLY A 164 -1.90 18.86 32.79
CA GLY A 164 -0.82 19.12 33.73
C GLY A 164 -0.12 20.44 33.42
N ASP A 165 0.90 20.75 34.20
CA ASP A 165 1.68 21.98 34.03
C ASP A 165 2.73 21.85 32.89
N ILE A 166 3.19 20.62 32.62
CA ILE A 166 4.12 20.33 31.53
C ILE A 166 3.33 20.06 30.25
N LYS A 167 3.66 20.82 29.21
CA LYS A 167 3.06 20.60 27.88
C LYS A 167 3.72 19.42 27.20
N GLU A 168 2.91 18.56 26.60
CA GLU A 168 3.37 17.44 25.79
C GLU A 168 4.37 17.86 24.71
N ALA A 169 4.08 18.96 23.99
CA ALA A 169 4.96 19.48 22.95
C ALA A 169 6.36 19.82 23.46
N ASP A 170 6.48 20.30 24.71
CA ASP A 170 7.77 20.63 25.32
C ASP A 170 8.53 19.35 25.70
N ALA A 171 7.83 18.36 26.26
CA ALA A 171 8.41 17.05 26.59
C ALA A 171 8.88 16.30 25.34
N LEU A 172 8.10 16.33 24.25
CA LEU A 172 8.49 15.75 22.96
C LEU A 172 9.67 16.50 22.33
N ALA A 173 9.68 17.84 22.39
CA ALA A 173 10.80 18.62 21.89
C ALA A 173 12.10 18.33 22.65
N ALA A 174 12.03 17.98 23.93
CA ALA A 174 13.18 17.62 24.75
C ALA A 174 13.81 16.25 24.39
N LEU A 175 13.11 15.39 23.64
CA LEU A 175 13.68 14.14 23.12
C LEU A 175 14.80 14.40 22.11
N ASP A 176 14.77 15.54 21.42
CA ASP A 176 15.83 15.97 20.53
C ASP A 176 16.96 16.63 21.34
N SER A 177 18.00 15.83 21.61
CA SER A 177 19.19 16.28 22.35
C SER A 177 19.88 17.51 21.75
N SER A 178 19.68 17.80 20.45
CA SER A 178 20.25 19.00 19.80
C SER A 178 19.58 20.30 20.25
N LYS A 179 18.33 20.23 20.74
CA LYS A 179 17.58 21.40 21.21
C LYS A 179 17.96 21.84 22.62
N ASN A 180 18.70 21.00 23.36
CA ASN A 180 19.18 21.28 24.72
C ASN A 180 18.06 21.76 25.67
N ILE A 181 16.87 21.16 25.55
CA ILE A 181 15.71 21.41 26.41
C ILE A 181 15.77 20.44 27.60
N THR A 182 15.56 20.95 28.80
CA THR A 182 15.48 20.13 30.02
C THR A 182 14.08 20.27 30.61
N ILE A 183 13.43 19.14 30.85
CA ILE A 183 12.16 19.06 31.57
C ILE A 183 12.45 18.82 33.05
N ASN A 184 11.86 19.65 33.90
CA ASN A 184 11.85 19.45 35.35
C ASN A 184 10.47 18.93 35.73
N TRP A 185 10.36 17.61 35.91
CA TRP A 185 9.10 17.00 36.32
C TRP A 185 8.71 17.43 37.74
N PRO A 186 7.44 17.82 37.97
CA PRO A 186 6.95 18.10 39.32
C PRO A 186 6.90 16.80 40.14
N GLU A 187 7.06 16.89 41.46
CA GLU A 187 6.99 15.73 42.35
C GLU A 187 5.55 15.18 42.40
N PRO A 188 5.29 13.95 41.95
CA PRO A 188 3.96 13.37 42.08
C PRO A 188 3.64 13.13 43.57
N GLY A 189 2.54 13.71 44.05
CA GLY A 189 2.14 13.62 45.46
C GLY A 189 1.22 12.42 45.77
N ALA A 190 1.26 11.95 47.03
CA ALA A 190 0.33 10.93 47.51
C ALA A 190 -1.10 11.47 47.63
N ASP A 191 -2.09 10.64 47.28
CA ASP A 191 -3.53 10.90 47.38
C ASP A 191 -4.02 12.16 46.62
N GLN A 192 -4.05 12.05 45.28
CA GLN A 192 -4.72 13.01 44.40
C GLN A 192 -4.00 14.35 44.15
N SER A 193 -2.66 14.32 43.98
CA SER A 193 -1.92 15.50 43.53
C SER A 193 -2.22 15.84 42.06
N PRO A 194 -2.41 17.13 41.70
CA PRO A 194 -2.45 17.58 40.30
C PRO A 194 -1.20 17.20 39.50
N ASP A 195 -0.04 17.13 40.16
CA ASP A 195 1.25 16.73 39.56
C ASP A 195 1.23 15.29 39.01
N ASN A 196 0.26 14.47 39.42
CA ASN A 196 0.06 13.12 38.89
C ASN A 196 -0.34 13.14 37.40
N ILE A 197 -0.87 14.26 36.91
CA ILE A 197 -1.20 14.44 35.49
C ILE A 197 0.09 14.56 34.67
N ASP A 198 1.10 15.26 35.19
CA ASP A 198 2.41 15.35 34.54
C ASP A 198 3.16 14.02 34.61
N ASP A 199 2.98 13.23 35.67
CA ASP A 199 3.49 11.85 35.78
C ASP A 199 2.85 10.90 34.75
N LEU A 200 1.62 11.17 34.27
CA LEU A 200 1.04 10.41 33.15
C LEU A 200 1.79 10.68 31.84
N LEU A 201 2.04 11.96 31.53
CA LEU A 201 2.84 12.34 30.36
C LEU A 201 4.26 11.77 30.48
N HIS A 202 4.87 11.88 31.66
CA HIS A 202 6.20 11.32 31.92
C HIS A 202 6.23 9.81 31.73
N ALA A 203 5.18 9.09 32.16
CA ALA A 203 5.06 7.65 31.92
C ALA A 203 4.93 7.29 30.43
N ALA A 204 4.22 8.07 29.63
CA ALA A 204 4.18 7.87 28.19
C ALA A 204 5.57 8.06 27.56
N ILE A 205 6.28 9.12 27.93
CA ILE A 205 7.65 9.40 27.46
C ILE A 205 8.61 8.27 27.89
N ASN A 206 8.56 7.84 29.14
CA ASN A 206 9.41 6.78 29.68
C ASN A 206 9.13 5.42 29.05
N GLY A 207 7.87 5.13 28.75
CA GLY A 207 7.46 3.93 28.02
C GLY A 207 7.54 4.07 26.51
N ARG A 208 8.10 5.16 25.97
CA ARG A 208 8.18 5.45 24.53
C ARG A 208 6.84 5.37 23.80
N GLY A 209 5.71 5.59 24.47
CA GLY A 209 4.39 5.65 23.84
C GLY A 209 3.92 7.08 23.63
N GLY A 210 2.60 7.25 23.50
CA GLY A 210 1.92 8.53 23.31
C GLY A 210 1.12 8.94 24.55
N TYR A 211 0.97 10.25 24.73
CA TYR A 211 0.10 10.85 25.72
C TYR A 211 -1.08 11.52 25.01
N ALA A 212 -2.26 11.47 25.61
CA ALA A 212 -3.41 12.21 25.13
C ALA A 212 -4.26 12.67 26.31
N SER A 213 -4.97 13.78 26.12
CA SER A 213 -6.03 14.20 27.02
C SER A 213 -7.31 14.46 26.25
N ALA A 214 -8.32 13.62 26.49
CA ALA A 214 -9.58 13.68 25.77
C ALA A 214 -10.68 14.24 26.67
N GLN A 215 -11.29 15.36 26.27
CA GLN A 215 -12.36 16.01 27.02
C GLN A 215 -13.75 15.49 26.65
N ASN A 216 -13.86 14.79 25.51
CA ASN A 216 -15.13 14.23 25.03
C ASN A 216 -14.93 12.88 24.30
N PRO A 217 -16.02 12.10 24.08
CA PRO A 217 -15.94 10.79 23.44
C PRO A 217 -15.39 10.81 22.00
N THR A 218 -15.53 11.91 21.28
CA THR A 218 -15.01 12.05 19.90
C THR A 218 -13.49 12.19 19.93
N GLU A 219 -12.96 13.12 20.73
CA GLU A 219 -11.52 13.26 20.96
C GLU A 219 -10.93 11.93 21.44
N PHE A 220 -11.57 11.29 22.43
CA PHE A 220 -11.12 10.00 22.94
C PHE A 220 -11.03 8.91 21.85
N THR A 221 -11.97 8.90 20.91
CA THR A 221 -11.95 7.96 19.78
C THR A 221 -10.80 8.27 18.82
N THR A 222 -10.60 9.55 18.49
CA THR A 222 -9.50 10.01 17.63
C THR A 222 -8.13 9.66 18.22
N GLU A 223 -7.94 9.88 19.53
CA GLU A 223 -6.65 9.62 20.20
C GLU A 223 -6.34 8.12 20.25
N ILE A 224 -7.34 7.26 20.49
CA ILE A 224 -7.16 5.81 20.40
C ILE A 224 -6.84 5.38 18.98
N GLN A 225 -7.47 5.95 17.97
CA GLN A 225 -7.16 5.68 16.56
C GLN A 225 -5.72 6.11 16.23
N GLY A 226 -5.28 7.27 16.72
CA GLY A 226 -3.91 7.76 16.60
C GLY A 226 -2.91 6.79 17.23
N PHE A 227 -3.13 6.35 18.48
CA PHE A 227 -2.26 5.39 19.15
C PHE A 227 -2.20 4.03 18.43
N LEU A 228 -3.33 3.55 17.92
CA LEU A 228 -3.35 2.33 17.10
C LEU A 228 -2.63 2.54 15.76
N GLY A 229 -2.73 3.73 15.18
CA GLY A 229 -1.94 4.18 14.04
C GLY A 229 -0.44 4.15 14.33
N ASP A 230 -0.01 4.69 15.46
CA ASP A 230 1.39 4.67 15.90
C ASP A 230 1.90 3.23 16.14
N VAL A 231 1.05 2.37 16.70
CA VAL A 231 1.34 0.95 16.88
C VAL A 231 1.56 0.26 15.53
N ILE A 232 0.73 0.57 14.54
CA ILE A 232 0.88 0.05 13.16
C ILE A 232 2.13 0.64 12.50
N ALA A 233 2.37 1.94 12.67
CA ALA A 233 3.50 2.66 12.07
C ALA A 233 4.87 2.20 12.63
N ARG A 234 4.91 1.71 13.88
CA ARG A 234 6.12 1.10 14.48
C ARG A 234 6.45 -0.28 13.90
N SER A 235 5.62 -0.83 13.02
CA SER A 235 5.87 -2.06 12.28
C SER A 235 6.45 -1.80 10.88
N GLU A 236 6.78 -0.55 10.52
CA GLU A 236 7.00 -0.12 9.13
C GLU A 236 8.29 -0.62 8.47
N THR A 237 8.19 -1.79 7.87
CA THR A 237 7.99 -1.84 6.42
C THR A 237 6.65 -2.52 6.17
N SER A 238 5.62 -1.75 5.83
CA SER A 238 4.38 -2.36 5.35
C SER A 238 4.65 -2.89 3.95
N ALA A 239 4.99 -4.16 3.84
CA ALA A 239 5.12 -4.84 2.55
C ALA A 239 3.74 -4.89 1.89
N SER A 240 3.59 -4.20 0.76
CA SER A 240 2.36 -4.17 -0.01
C SER A 240 2.31 -5.29 -1.05
N SER A 241 3.47 -5.70 -1.59
CA SER A 241 3.54 -6.70 -2.65
C SER A 241 4.94 -7.28 -2.88
N ALA A 242 5.00 -8.47 -3.49
CA ALA A 242 6.25 -9.16 -3.86
C ALA A 242 6.19 -9.67 -5.31
N ALA A 243 7.31 -9.55 -6.03
CA ALA A 243 7.52 -10.10 -7.37
C ALA A 243 8.81 -10.92 -7.45
N VAL A 244 8.90 -11.84 -8.41
CA VAL A 244 10.07 -12.74 -8.54
C VAL A 244 10.59 -12.77 -9.97
N SER A 245 11.91 -12.77 -10.12
CA SER A 245 12.61 -12.82 -11.42
C SER A 245 12.54 -14.19 -12.13
N SER A 246 12.15 -15.27 -11.44
CA SER A 246 12.05 -16.61 -12.03
C SER A 246 10.95 -17.47 -11.38
N ALA A 247 10.25 -18.24 -12.22
CA ALA A 247 9.29 -19.26 -11.79
C ALA A 247 9.96 -20.57 -11.33
N VAL A 248 11.27 -20.71 -11.54
CA VAL A 248 12.10 -21.81 -11.02
C VAL A 248 13.21 -21.19 -10.17
N LEU A 249 13.25 -21.51 -8.87
CA LEU A 249 14.31 -21.09 -7.99
C LEU A 249 15.66 -21.61 -8.53
N ARG A 250 16.54 -20.68 -8.88
CA ARG A 250 17.91 -20.93 -9.36
C ARG A 250 18.88 -20.15 -8.48
N THR A 251 20.10 -20.65 -8.39
CA THR A 251 21.26 -19.85 -7.98
C THR A 251 21.25 -18.56 -8.81
N ASP A 252 21.14 -17.39 -8.16
CA ASP A 252 21.00 -16.04 -8.77
C ASP A 252 19.56 -15.51 -8.99
N SER A 253 18.54 -16.12 -8.36
CA SER A 253 17.17 -15.56 -8.44
C SER A 253 17.00 -14.35 -7.50
N LEU A 254 16.53 -13.22 -8.05
CA LEU A 254 16.14 -12.05 -7.28
C LEU A 254 14.64 -12.06 -6.94
N GLY A 255 14.32 -11.67 -5.70
CA GLY A 255 12.99 -11.30 -5.26
C GLY A 255 12.88 -9.79 -5.09
N PHE A 256 11.80 -9.19 -5.58
CA PHE A 256 11.53 -7.76 -5.52
C PHE A 256 10.40 -7.50 -4.55
N PHE A 257 10.61 -6.60 -3.60
CA PHE A 257 9.64 -6.28 -2.56
C PHE A 257 9.32 -4.79 -2.64
N ALA A 258 8.04 -4.50 -2.79
CA ALA A 258 7.52 -3.14 -2.74
C ALA A 258 6.83 -2.89 -1.41
N GLY A 259 6.88 -1.63 -0.97
CA GLY A 259 6.24 -1.21 0.27
C GLY A 259 6.15 0.30 0.38
N PHE A 260 5.66 0.75 1.52
CA PHE A 260 5.52 2.17 1.84
C PHE A 260 5.81 2.47 3.31
N ARG A 261 6.09 3.75 3.58
CA ARG A 261 6.19 4.33 4.92
C ARG A 261 5.08 5.35 5.10
N SER A 262 4.23 5.19 6.13
CA SER A 262 3.06 6.06 6.31
C SER A 262 3.40 7.43 6.90
N GLN A 263 4.58 7.55 7.53
CA GLN A 263 5.06 8.80 8.14
C GLN A 263 5.24 9.93 7.11
N ASP A 264 5.76 9.59 5.93
CA ASP A 264 6.08 10.57 4.89
C ASP A 264 5.55 10.20 3.50
N TRP A 265 4.83 9.08 3.41
CA TRP A 265 4.28 8.52 2.17
C TRP A 265 5.36 8.27 1.10
N SER A 266 6.54 7.86 1.55
CA SER A 266 7.60 7.36 0.67
C SER A 266 7.43 5.88 0.34
N GLY A 267 7.85 5.49 -0.85
CA GLY A 267 7.90 4.10 -1.29
C GLY A 267 9.22 3.44 -0.96
N THR A 268 9.18 2.11 -0.97
CA THR A 268 10.36 1.24 -0.94
C THR A 268 10.26 0.24 -2.06
N LEU A 269 11.38 0.00 -2.75
CA LEU A 269 11.51 -1.09 -3.71
C LEU A 269 12.91 -1.67 -3.60
N THR A 270 12.99 -2.89 -3.11
CA THR A 270 14.25 -3.57 -2.83
C THR A 270 14.32 -4.90 -3.56
N ALA A 271 15.51 -5.24 -4.06
CA ALA A 271 15.80 -6.55 -4.58
C ALA A 271 16.63 -7.34 -3.56
N PHE A 272 16.27 -8.60 -3.35
CA PHE A 272 16.98 -9.53 -2.49
C PHE A 272 17.44 -10.75 -3.27
N ASN A 273 18.65 -11.23 -2.96
CA ASN A 273 19.12 -12.52 -3.43
C ASN A 273 18.55 -13.63 -2.52
N PHE A 274 17.73 -14.52 -3.08
CA PHE A 274 17.09 -15.58 -2.31
C PHE A 274 18.06 -16.59 -1.70
N ASP A 275 19.24 -16.79 -2.30
CA ASP A 275 20.22 -17.76 -1.83
C ASP A 275 21.10 -17.21 -0.71
N GLN A 276 21.41 -15.90 -0.77
CA GLN A 276 22.30 -15.23 0.18
C GLN A 276 21.55 -14.54 1.32
N GLY A 277 20.24 -14.30 1.16
CA GLY A 277 19.44 -13.57 2.15
C GLY A 277 19.89 -12.12 2.33
N SER A 278 20.53 -11.54 1.32
CA SER A 278 21.09 -10.19 1.34
C SER A 278 20.40 -9.31 0.30
N GLU A 279 20.31 -8.02 0.60
CA GLU A 279 19.87 -7.00 -0.35
C GLU A 279 20.87 -6.93 -1.52
N ALA A 280 20.35 -6.91 -2.74
CA ALA A 280 21.12 -6.74 -3.97
C ALA A 280 21.18 -5.26 -4.38
N TRP A 281 20.04 -4.57 -4.31
CA TRP A 281 19.92 -3.13 -4.54
C TRP A 281 18.64 -2.58 -3.92
N ASN A 282 18.64 -1.27 -3.67
CA ASN A 282 17.49 -0.49 -3.22
C ASN A 282 17.23 0.68 -4.19
N ALA A 283 16.05 0.70 -4.81
CA ALA A 283 15.72 1.73 -5.81
C ALA A 283 15.70 3.14 -5.23
N GLU A 284 15.36 3.30 -3.94
CA GLU A 284 15.37 4.60 -3.26
C GLU A 284 16.78 5.19 -3.23
N GLU A 285 17.78 4.38 -2.88
CA GLU A 285 19.19 4.79 -2.84
C GLU A 285 19.73 5.10 -4.24
N VAL A 286 19.40 4.24 -5.21
CA VAL A 286 19.80 4.44 -6.61
C VAL A 286 19.20 5.73 -7.16
N LEU A 287 17.90 5.97 -6.95
CA LEU A 287 17.23 7.20 -7.36
C LEU A 287 17.83 8.43 -6.67
N ALA A 288 18.06 8.38 -5.36
CA ALA A 288 18.65 9.49 -4.60
C ALA A 288 20.08 9.84 -5.06
N SER A 289 20.83 8.85 -5.55
CA SER A 289 22.17 9.05 -6.12
C SER A 289 22.16 9.51 -7.59
N THR A 290 21.02 9.36 -8.27
CA THR A 290 20.86 9.72 -9.68
C THR A 290 20.66 11.21 -9.84
N GLN A 291 21.42 11.82 -10.74
CA GLN A 291 21.27 13.24 -11.02
C GLN A 291 19.90 13.54 -11.67
N PRO A 292 19.17 14.59 -11.26
CA PRO A 292 17.82 14.85 -11.78
C PRO A 292 17.73 14.94 -13.31
N GLN A 293 18.71 15.58 -13.95
CA GLN A 293 18.80 15.70 -15.41
C GLN A 293 19.08 14.39 -16.16
N ALA A 294 19.50 13.33 -15.46
CA ALA A 294 19.74 12.01 -16.05
C ALA A 294 18.47 11.16 -16.08
N ARG A 295 17.46 11.47 -15.26
CA ARG A 295 16.18 10.76 -15.26
C ARG A 295 15.38 11.10 -16.50
N LYS A 296 14.79 10.07 -17.10
CA LYS A 296 13.94 10.21 -18.30
C LYS A 296 12.47 10.03 -17.92
N LEU A 297 11.73 11.13 -17.83
CA LEU A 297 10.30 11.12 -17.56
C LEU A 297 9.50 11.37 -18.83
N ILE A 298 8.45 10.59 -19.04
CA ILE A 298 7.69 10.53 -20.29
C ILE A 298 6.21 10.73 -19.97
N THR A 299 5.50 11.43 -20.84
CA THR A 299 4.05 11.61 -20.77
C THR A 299 3.43 11.54 -22.16
N HIS A 300 2.11 11.51 -22.24
CA HIS A 300 1.38 11.83 -23.46
C HIS A 300 0.93 13.30 -23.45
N ASN A 301 1.01 14.00 -24.59
CA ASN A 301 0.57 15.41 -24.71
C ASN A 301 -0.83 15.57 -25.32
N GLY A 302 -1.55 14.46 -25.52
CA GLY A 302 -2.85 14.42 -26.19
C GLY A 302 -2.76 14.13 -27.69
N SER A 303 -1.56 14.08 -28.27
CA SER A 303 -1.35 13.70 -29.69
C SER A 303 -0.24 12.66 -29.88
N ALA A 304 0.82 12.71 -29.07
CA ALA A 304 1.90 11.74 -29.09
C ALA A 304 2.54 11.63 -27.70
N GLY A 305 3.33 10.60 -27.49
CA GLY A 305 4.26 10.55 -26.36
C GLY A 305 5.37 11.58 -26.52
N VAL A 306 5.71 12.23 -25.42
CA VAL A 306 6.76 13.26 -25.33
C VAL A 306 7.55 13.10 -24.04
N GLU A 307 8.79 13.57 -24.06
CA GLU A 307 9.59 13.68 -22.85
C GLU A 307 9.18 14.91 -22.04
N LEU A 308 9.10 14.76 -20.72
CA LEU A 308 9.08 15.88 -19.78
C LEU A 308 10.53 16.34 -19.61
N GLU A 309 10.95 17.32 -20.42
CA GLU A 309 12.35 17.76 -20.40
C GLU A 309 12.70 18.40 -19.04
N PHE A 310 13.85 18.04 -18.47
CA PHE A 310 14.31 18.62 -17.20
C PHE A 310 14.49 20.14 -17.27
N ALA A 311 13.94 20.84 -16.27
CA ALA A 311 14.15 22.23 -15.83
C ALA A 311 14.82 23.22 -16.80
N SER A 312 14.23 23.45 -17.98
CA SER A 312 14.61 24.53 -18.89
C SER A 312 13.41 25.45 -19.14
N ALA A 313 13.66 26.67 -19.61
CA ALA A 313 12.58 27.57 -20.02
C ALA A 313 11.69 26.97 -21.13
N SER A 314 12.17 25.97 -21.86
CA SER A 314 11.45 25.22 -22.88
C SER A 314 10.82 23.91 -22.38
N SER A 315 10.96 23.51 -21.11
CA SER A 315 10.45 22.22 -20.60
C SER A 315 8.96 21.97 -20.85
N LEU A 316 8.19 23.04 -21.00
CA LEU A 316 6.75 22.98 -21.25
C LEU A 316 6.38 22.95 -22.74
N SER A 317 7.32 23.21 -23.66
CA SER A 317 7.01 23.43 -25.09
C SER A 317 6.45 22.21 -25.81
N ASN A 318 6.79 21.00 -25.34
CA ASN A 318 6.33 19.74 -25.93
C ASN A 318 4.97 19.29 -25.37
N LEU A 319 4.44 20.00 -24.36
CA LEU A 319 3.15 19.72 -23.75
C LEU A 319 2.01 20.50 -24.42
N SER A 320 0.78 20.02 -24.29
CA SER A 320 -0.39 20.76 -24.75
C SER A 320 -0.59 22.05 -23.96
N THR A 321 -1.23 23.07 -24.56
CA THR A 321 -1.55 24.33 -23.88
C THR A 321 -2.33 24.11 -22.56
N ALA A 322 -3.20 23.10 -22.51
CA ALA A 322 -3.94 22.76 -21.29
C ALA A 322 -3.00 22.28 -20.18
N GLN A 323 -2.07 21.38 -20.50
CA GLN A 323 -1.06 20.89 -19.54
C GLN A 323 -0.12 22.01 -19.09
N GLN A 324 0.34 22.87 -20.01
CA GLN A 324 1.19 24.01 -19.68
C GLN A 324 0.50 24.96 -18.70
N ASN A 325 -0.76 25.32 -18.95
CA ASN A 325 -1.55 26.20 -18.08
C ASN A 325 -1.82 25.57 -16.72
N ALA A 326 -2.07 24.26 -16.69
CA ALA A 326 -2.34 23.51 -15.46
C ALA A 326 -1.08 23.38 -14.58
N LEU A 327 0.09 23.14 -15.18
CA LEU A 327 1.36 23.09 -14.47
C LEU A 327 1.83 24.47 -13.99
N ASN A 328 1.41 25.56 -14.64
CA ASN A 328 1.73 26.94 -14.21
C ASN A 328 0.70 27.53 -13.23
N ALA A 329 -0.36 26.80 -12.90
CA ALA A 329 -1.34 27.22 -11.91
C ALA A 329 -0.93 26.82 -10.49
N ASP A 330 -1.23 27.71 -9.54
CA ASP A 330 -0.99 27.50 -8.11
C ASP A 330 -1.97 26.45 -7.55
N PRO A 331 -1.47 25.36 -6.93
CA PRO A 331 -2.34 24.31 -6.41
C PRO A 331 -3.02 24.66 -5.06
N THR A 332 -2.63 25.79 -4.45
CA THR A 332 -3.21 26.32 -3.21
C THR A 332 -4.24 27.42 -3.47
N LEU A 333 -4.15 28.11 -4.63
CA LEU A 333 -5.02 29.23 -5.01
C LEU A 333 -5.66 28.99 -6.39
N ASN A 334 -6.92 28.56 -6.38
CA ASN A 334 -7.63 28.25 -7.63
C ASN A 334 -7.73 29.51 -8.53
N SER A 335 -7.33 29.39 -9.79
CA SER A 335 -7.29 30.45 -10.82
C SER A 335 -6.11 31.43 -10.75
N THR A 336 -5.10 31.18 -9.92
CA THR A 336 -3.84 31.93 -9.91
C THR A 336 -2.76 31.21 -10.71
N GLN A 337 -2.02 31.93 -11.53
CA GLN A 337 -0.85 31.42 -12.26
C GLN A 337 0.42 31.86 -11.52
N ASP A 338 1.19 30.89 -11.03
CA ASP A 338 2.48 31.11 -10.38
C ASP A 338 3.68 30.92 -11.33
N ASN A 339 3.43 30.34 -12.51
CA ASN A 339 4.42 30.05 -13.54
C ASN A 339 5.57 29.12 -13.10
N LEU A 340 5.31 28.27 -12.09
CA LEU A 340 6.31 27.32 -11.57
C LEU A 340 6.33 25.99 -12.34
N GLY A 341 5.69 25.86 -13.50
CA GLY A 341 5.56 24.58 -14.22
C GLY A 341 6.88 23.89 -14.55
N HIS A 342 7.92 24.65 -14.93
CA HIS A 342 9.26 24.08 -15.15
C HIS A 342 9.92 23.60 -13.84
N ASN A 343 9.71 24.29 -12.72
CA ASN A 343 10.19 23.87 -11.40
C ASN A 343 9.45 22.63 -10.90
N ARG A 344 8.15 22.50 -11.23
CA ARG A 344 7.37 21.29 -10.95
C ARG A 344 7.91 20.07 -11.70
N ILE A 345 8.29 20.25 -12.97
CA ILE A 345 8.98 19.19 -13.74
C ILE A 345 10.34 18.88 -13.12
N ALA A 346 11.13 19.89 -12.76
CA ALA A 346 12.42 19.70 -12.07
C ALA A 346 12.26 18.87 -10.78
N TRP A 347 11.23 19.16 -10.00
CA TRP A 347 10.90 18.44 -8.78
C TRP A 347 10.50 16.98 -9.07
N LEU A 348 9.71 16.71 -10.11
CA LEU A 348 9.39 15.34 -10.53
C LEU A 348 10.65 14.54 -10.90
N HIS A 349 11.61 15.19 -11.55
CA HIS A 349 12.94 14.64 -11.84
C HIS A 349 13.82 14.43 -10.60
N GLY A 350 13.37 14.83 -9.41
CA GLY A 350 14.13 14.61 -8.18
C GLY A 350 14.97 15.80 -7.73
N ASP A 351 14.89 16.96 -8.40
CA ASP A 351 15.51 18.17 -7.88
C ASP A 351 14.75 18.67 -6.65
N ASN A 352 15.28 18.33 -5.47
CA ASN A 352 14.70 18.72 -4.19
C ASN A 352 14.76 20.24 -3.95
N ASN A 353 15.64 20.96 -4.65
CA ASN A 353 15.84 22.40 -4.51
C ASN A 353 15.23 23.18 -5.68
N ALA A 354 14.38 22.55 -6.50
CA ALA A 354 13.77 23.14 -7.68
C ALA A 354 13.12 24.52 -7.43
N HIS A 355 12.41 24.67 -6.30
CA HIS A 355 11.89 25.95 -5.85
C HIS A 355 11.55 25.91 -4.34
N PRO A 356 11.83 26.97 -3.56
CA PRO A 356 11.70 26.97 -2.09
C PRO A 356 10.27 26.82 -1.56
N THR A 357 9.25 26.94 -2.41
CA THR A 357 7.84 26.76 -2.02
C THR A 357 7.32 25.34 -2.26
N LEU A 358 8.12 24.47 -2.89
CA LEU A 358 7.75 23.08 -3.14
C LEU A 358 8.12 22.21 -1.92
N ARG A 359 7.43 21.08 -1.79
CA ARG A 359 7.64 20.10 -0.71
C ARG A 359 9.09 19.63 -0.66
N ASP A 360 9.68 19.67 0.52
CA ASP A 360 10.97 19.05 0.81
C ASP A 360 10.80 17.52 0.96
N ARG A 361 11.66 16.76 0.29
CA ARG A 361 11.72 15.28 0.37
C ARG A 361 12.93 14.76 1.13
N LEU A 362 13.70 15.65 1.75
CA LEU A 362 14.76 15.28 2.67
C LEU A 362 14.14 15.00 4.05
N VAL A 363 14.31 13.79 4.54
CA VAL A 363 13.78 13.33 5.82
C VAL A 363 14.90 12.77 6.68
N GLN A 364 14.68 12.64 7.99
CA GLN A 364 15.57 11.90 8.87
C GLN A 364 15.16 10.43 8.86
N ASP A 365 16.10 9.52 8.62
CA ASP A 365 15.87 8.10 8.86
C ASP A 365 15.90 7.76 10.36
N ASP A 366 15.60 6.51 10.71
CA ASP A 366 15.62 6.04 12.11
C ASP A 366 17.03 6.11 12.74
N GLY A 367 18.08 6.22 11.92
CA GLY A 367 19.47 6.42 12.35
C GLY A 367 19.84 7.88 12.59
N GLY A 368 18.94 8.83 12.31
CA GLY A 368 19.19 10.27 12.38
C GLY A 368 20.06 10.79 11.23
N ALA A 369 20.11 10.07 10.11
CA ALA A 369 20.74 10.55 8.89
C ALA A 369 19.71 11.24 7.99
N SER A 370 20.10 12.37 7.38
CA SER A 370 19.30 13.00 6.34
C SER A 370 19.33 12.14 5.07
N VAL A 371 18.18 11.60 4.68
CA VAL A 371 17.98 10.78 3.48
C VAL A 371 16.98 11.44 2.53
N LEU A 372 17.26 11.39 1.24
CA LEU A 372 16.40 11.96 0.20
C LEU A 372 15.46 10.87 -0.32
N ARG A 373 14.15 11.04 -0.14
CA ARG A 373 13.15 10.05 -0.55
C ARG A 373 12.39 10.52 -1.78
N LEU A 374 12.83 10.06 -2.95
CA LEU A 374 12.26 10.50 -4.23
C LEU A 374 11.07 9.67 -4.71
N MET A 375 10.99 8.41 -4.30
CA MET A 375 9.98 7.45 -4.73
C MET A 375 8.70 7.59 -3.90
N GLY A 376 7.55 7.64 -4.56
CA GLY A 376 6.24 7.62 -3.92
C GLY A 376 5.86 6.25 -3.36
N ASP A 377 4.94 6.23 -2.41
CA ASP A 377 4.43 5.00 -1.80
C ASP A 377 3.81 4.02 -2.82
N ILE A 378 4.01 2.72 -2.59
CA ILE A 378 3.40 1.63 -3.36
C ILE A 378 2.45 0.88 -2.42
N ILE A 379 1.13 1.03 -2.61
CA ILE A 379 0.13 0.49 -1.68
C ILE A 379 -0.64 -0.69 -2.28
N ASN A 380 -1.25 -0.53 -3.46
CA ASN A 380 -2.08 -1.55 -4.09
C ASN A 380 -1.42 -2.16 -5.34
N ALA A 381 -0.41 -1.50 -5.90
CA ALA A 381 0.30 -1.99 -7.08
C ALA A 381 1.27 -3.14 -6.76
N ASN A 382 1.36 -4.09 -7.69
CA ASN A 382 2.34 -5.17 -7.68
C ASN A 382 3.42 -4.92 -8.74
N PRO A 383 4.71 -4.97 -8.38
CA PRO A 383 5.80 -4.93 -9.35
C PRO A 383 5.66 -6.01 -10.43
N GLN A 384 5.88 -5.64 -11.70
CA GLN A 384 5.84 -6.56 -12.83
C GLN A 384 7.23 -6.78 -13.39
N PHE A 385 7.79 -7.97 -13.14
CA PHE A 385 9.06 -8.38 -13.72
C PHE A 385 8.86 -8.87 -15.15
N VAL A 386 9.68 -8.35 -16.07
CA VAL A 386 9.64 -8.65 -17.50
C VAL A 386 11.02 -9.11 -17.94
N GLY A 387 11.21 -10.42 -17.88
CA GLY A 387 12.34 -11.10 -18.50
C GLY A 387 12.02 -11.62 -19.90
N LYS A 388 12.56 -12.78 -20.25
CA LYS A 388 12.43 -13.41 -21.59
C LYS A 388 11.37 -14.52 -21.63
N THR A 389 10.30 -14.35 -20.85
CA THR A 389 9.20 -15.31 -20.67
C THR A 389 8.65 -15.80 -22.02
N ASN A 390 8.47 -17.11 -22.14
CA ASN A 390 7.84 -17.70 -23.32
C ASN A 390 6.33 -17.83 -23.07
N TYR A 391 5.53 -16.98 -23.69
CA TYR A 391 4.07 -17.04 -23.56
C TYR A 391 3.42 -18.17 -24.38
N GLY A 392 4.22 -18.96 -25.11
CA GLY A 392 3.74 -20.12 -25.85
C GLY A 392 3.04 -19.80 -27.16
N PHE A 393 3.15 -18.56 -27.65
CA PHE A 393 2.54 -18.12 -28.92
C PHE A 393 3.14 -18.75 -30.17
N ALA A 394 4.22 -19.53 -30.04
CA ALA A 394 4.72 -20.38 -31.13
C ALA A 394 3.70 -21.45 -31.56
N ARG A 395 2.66 -21.71 -30.74
CA ARG A 395 1.54 -22.61 -31.03
C ARG A 395 0.43 -21.96 -31.86
N LEU A 396 0.47 -20.64 -32.08
CA LEU A 396 -0.48 -19.96 -32.96
C LEU A 396 -0.33 -20.46 -34.41
N PRO A 397 -1.40 -20.38 -35.23
CA PRO A 397 -1.32 -20.68 -36.65
C PRO A 397 -0.28 -19.80 -37.37
N ASP A 398 0.30 -20.34 -38.43
CA ASP A 398 1.20 -19.60 -39.29
C ASP A 398 0.42 -18.56 -40.12
N PRO A 399 1.02 -17.39 -40.41
CA PRO A 399 2.44 -17.03 -40.22
C PRO A 399 2.83 -16.53 -38.81
N GLU A 400 1.87 -16.25 -37.94
CA GLU A 400 2.10 -15.58 -36.64
C GLU A 400 2.96 -16.42 -35.67
N GLY A 401 2.71 -17.74 -35.61
CA GLY A 401 3.50 -18.67 -34.79
C GLY A 401 4.97 -18.78 -35.22
N VAL A 402 5.26 -18.86 -36.52
CA VAL A 402 6.64 -18.75 -37.08
C VAL A 402 7.26 -17.41 -36.70
N ALA A 403 6.54 -16.30 -36.88
CA ALA A 403 7.05 -14.98 -36.57
C ALA A 403 7.43 -14.85 -35.09
N TYR A 404 6.71 -15.51 -34.18
CA TYR A 404 7.02 -15.49 -32.75
C TYR A 404 8.32 -16.21 -32.42
N ARG A 405 8.54 -17.39 -33.02
CA ARG A 405 9.80 -18.13 -32.88
C ARG A 405 10.98 -17.29 -33.35
N ASN A 406 10.82 -16.62 -34.50
CA ASN A 406 11.84 -15.74 -35.05
C ASN A 406 12.11 -14.55 -34.12
N PHE A 407 11.06 -13.85 -33.69
CA PHE A 407 11.14 -12.71 -32.76
C PHE A 407 11.94 -13.05 -31.50
N ARG A 408 11.59 -14.15 -30.83
CA ARG A 408 12.31 -14.59 -29.62
C ARG A 408 13.75 -14.99 -29.89
N SER A 409 14.06 -15.50 -31.08
CA SER A 409 15.44 -15.88 -31.45
C SER A 409 16.34 -14.71 -31.84
N THR A 410 15.78 -13.50 -32.03
CA THR A 410 16.58 -12.34 -32.41
C THR A 410 17.58 -11.96 -31.33
N SER A 411 18.74 -11.44 -31.74
CA SER A 411 19.75 -10.93 -30.81
C SER A 411 19.23 -9.77 -29.96
N SER A 412 18.34 -8.93 -30.51
CA SER A 412 17.71 -7.85 -29.76
C SER A 412 16.85 -8.39 -28.60
N TYR A 413 16.03 -9.41 -28.84
CA TYR A 413 15.22 -10.01 -27.78
C TYR A 413 16.07 -10.76 -26.76
N GLN A 414 17.09 -11.50 -27.21
CA GLN A 414 17.96 -12.27 -26.31
C GLN A 414 18.88 -11.39 -25.46
N ASN A 415 19.25 -10.19 -25.93
CA ASN A 415 20.12 -9.27 -25.20
C ASN A 415 19.37 -8.11 -24.53
N ARG A 416 18.03 -8.09 -24.57
CA ARG A 416 17.26 -7.02 -23.92
C ARG A 416 17.46 -7.04 -22.41
N VAL A 417 17.44 -5.84 -21.83
CA VAL A 417 17.44 -5.63 -20.38
C VAL A 417 16.17 -6.25 -19.80
N ASP A 418 16.33 -7.06 -18.76
CA ASP A 418 15.21 -7.55 -17.97
C ASP A 418 14.77 -6.42 -17.04
N ALA A 419 13.50 -6.00 -17.14
CA ALA A 419 13.00 -4.78 -16.50
C ALA A 419 11.93 -5.10 -15.44
N LEU A 420 11.81 -4.21 -14.46
CA LEU A 420 10.79 -4.26 -13.42
C LEU A 420 9.93 -2.99 -13.51
N TYR A 421 8.63 -3.16 -13.72
CA TYR A 421 7.68 -2.04 -13.82
C TYR A 421 6.88 -1.89 -12.54
N VAL A 422 6.92 -0.72 -11.92
CA VAL A 422 6.26 -0.46 -10.64
C VAL A 422 5.58 0.91 -10.67
N PRO A 423 4.25 0.97 -10.62
CA PRO A 423 3.53 2.21 -10.37
C PRO A 423 3.67 2.64 -8.91
N ALA A 424 3.89 3.93 -8.70
CA ALA A 424 4.01 4.55 -7.39
C ALA A 424 3.16 5.83 -7.28
N ASN A 425 2.77 6.18 -6.06
CA ASN A 425 1.92 7.35 -5.78
C ASN A 425 2.66 8.70 -5.88
N ASP A 426 3.89 8.72 -6.39
CA ASP A 426 4.48 9.94 -6.97
C ASP A 426 3.93 10.24 -8.39
N GLY A 427 3.01 9.41 -8.87
CA GLY A 427 2.34 9.54 -10.16
C GLY A 427 3.09 8.90 -11.33
N ILE A 428 4.13 8.12 -11.03
CA ILE A 428 5.05 7.57 -12.03
C ILE A 428 4.91 6.05 -12.08
N LEU A 429 4.79 5.51 -13.29
CA LEU A 429 5.14 4.12 -13.56
C LEU A 429 6.64 4.06 -13.81
N HIS A 430 7.40 3.59 -12.82
CA HIS A 430 8.83 3.43 -12.93
C HIS A 430 9.17 2.14 -13.67
N ALA A 431 10.15 2.21 -14.57
CA ALA A 431 10.79 1.05 -15.18
C ALA A 431 12.23 0.97 -14.67
N PHE A 432 12.55 -0.05 -13.89
CA PHE A 432 13.89 -0.29 -13.35
C PHE A 432 14.59 -1.42 -14.11
N ASN A 433 15.90 -1.34 -14.24
CA ASN A 433 16.72 -2.49 -14.57
C ASN A 433 16.66 -3.48 -13.39
N SER A 434 16.19 -4.70 -13.65
CA SER A 434 15.98 -5.69 -12.60
C SER A 434 17.26 -6.15 -11.90
N GLU A 435 18.42 -6.03 -12.54
CA GLU A 435 19.71 -6.45 -11.98
C GLU A 435 20.40 -5.34 -11.18
N THR A 436 20.25 -4.07 -11.60
CA THR A 436 21.00 -2.94 -11.02
C THR A 436 20.16 -1.96 -10.21
N GLY A 437 18.82 -1.99 -10.34
CA GLY A 437 17.94 -1.00 -9.73
C GLY A 437 17.95 0.38 -10.42
N GLU A 438 18.71 0.54 -11.52
CA GLU A 438 18.76 1.80 -12.28
C GLU A 438 17.41 2.09 -12.96
N GLU A 439 16.88 3.30 -12.79
CA GLU A 439 15.66 3.74 -13.47
C GLU A 439 15.94 3.95 -14.96
N LEU A 440 15.33 3.11 -15.81
CA LEU A 440 15.42 3.19 -17.26
C LEU A 440 14.58 4.34 -17.82
N PHE A 441 13.36 4.49 -17.31
CA PHE A 441 12.46 5.60 -17.57
C PHE A 441 11.30 5.62 -16.56
N GLY A 442 10.60 6.75 -16.46
CA GLY A 442 9.31 6.86 -15.77
C GLY A 442 8.21 7.33 -16.72
N TYR A 443 7.00 6.79 -16.59
CA TYR A 443 5.83 7.23 -17.38
C TYR A 443 4.78 7.87 -16.48
N ILE A 444 4.32 9.07 -16.84
CA ILE A 444 3.29 9.84 -16.14
C ILE A 444 2.08 9.98 -17.07
N PRO A 445 0.91 9.43 -16.71
CA PRO A 445 -0.30 9.59 -17.52
C PRO A 445 -0.72 11.05 -17.68
N SER A 446 -1.22 11.43 -18.87
CA SER A 446 -1.53 12.84 -19.18
C SER A 446 -2.58 13.46 -18.27
N GLU A 447 -3.50 12.65 -17.73
CA GLU A 447 -4.53 13.04 -16.77
C GLU A 447 -3.93 13.72 -15.52
N LEU A 448 -2.75 13.30 -15.08
CA LEU A 448 -2.07 13.88 -13.91
C LEU A 448 -1.52 15.28 -14.17
N LEU A 449 -1.23 15.58 -15.44
CA LEU A 449 -0.77 16.89 -15.89
C LEU A 449 -1.91 17.83 -16.27
N LEU A 450 -3.16 17.39 -16.10
CA LEU A 450 -4.37 18.16 -16.41
C LEU A 450 -5.17 18.51 -15.14
N PRO A 451 -6.05 19.51 -15.20
CA PRO A 451 -6.96 19.82 -14.11
C PRO A 451 -8.05 18.76 -13.94
N SER A 452 -8.60 18.67 -12.73
CA SER A 452 -9.72 17.78 -12.40
C SER A 452 -10.83 18.50 -11.66
N GLY A 453 -12.08 18.21 -12.02
CA GLY A 453 -13.26 18.87 -11.48
C GLY A 453 -13.25 20.37 -11.74
N SER A 454 -13.42 21.18 -10.69
CA SER A 454 -13.42 22.65 -10.74
C SER A 454 -12.04 23.28 -10.52
N LYS A 455 -10.98 22.46 -10.42
CA LYS A 455 -9.60 22.94 -10.23
C LYS A 455 -9.03 23.47 -11.55
N THR A 456 -8.05 24.36 -11.45
CA THR A 456 -7.32 24.94 -12.60
C THR A 456 -5.89 24.44 -12.73
N TYR A 457 -5.36 23.77 -11.71
CA TYR A 457 -4.00 23.24 -11.65
C TYR A 457 -3.94 21.76 -12.00
N ALA A 458 -2.78 21.32 -12.46
CA ALA A 458 -2.48 19.91 -12.73
C ALA A 458 -2.57 19.11 -11.44
N ARG A 459 -3.28 17.97 -11.45
CA ARG A 459 -3.47 17.13 -10.25
C ARG A 459 -2.13 16.82 -9.55
N ILE A 460 -1.11 16.48 -10.33
CA ILE A 460 0.22 16.13 -9.80
C ILE A 460 0.87 17.23 -8.95
N SER A 461 0.49 18.50 -9.16
CA SER A 461 0.99 19.63 -8.38
C SER A 461 0.60 19.56 -6.89
N GLU A 462 -0.44 18.78 -6.52
CA GLU A 462 -0.81 18.55 -5.12
C GLU A 462 0.29 17.82 -4.34
N LEU A 463 1.03 16.92 -4.98
CA LEU A 463 2.16 16.17 -4.40
C LEU A 463 3.30 17.08 -3.93
N MET A 464 3.38 18.27 -4.54
CA MET A 464 4.48 19.23 -4.33
C MET A 464 4.14 20.28 -3.28
N GLN A 465 2.99 20.18 -2.60
CA GLN A 465 2.63 21.09 -1.52
C GLN A 465 3.39 20.72 -0.24
N PRO A 466 3.97 21.68 0.50
CA PRO A 466 4.68 21.40 1.76
C PRO A 466 3.82 20.69 2.81
N ASN A 467 2.51 20.96 2.83
CA ASN A 467 1.52 20.31 3.71
C ASN A 467 0.75 19.18 2.97
N TYR A 468 1.42 18.46 2.08
CA TYR A 468 0.83 17.38 1.31
C TYR A 468 0.04 16.42 2.20
N THR A 469 -1.24 16.29 1.87
CA THR A 469 -2.10 15.23 2.40
C THR A 469 -2.13 14.13 1.36
N HIS A 470 -1.89 12.89 1.77
CA HIS A 470 -1.80 11.76 0.86
C HIS A 470 -2.96 11.70 -0.14
N LYS A 471 -2.60 11.41 -1.39
CA LYS A 471 -3.48 11.19 -2.53
C LYS A 471 -2.92 10.05 -3.33
N TYR A 472 -3.82 9.19 -3.80
CA TYR A 472 -3.48 8.22 -4.82
C TYR A 472 -3.34 8.92 -6.18
N PHE A 473 -2.22 8.69 -6.84
CA PHE A 473 -1.93 9.22 -8.18
C PHE A 473 -1.79 8.09 -9.19
N MET A 474 -1.05 7.04 -8.82
CA MET A 474 -0.86 5.88 -9.67
C MET A 474 -0.62 4.64 -8.81
N ASP A 475 -1.59 3.71 -8.85
CA ASP A 475 -1.58 2.55 -7.96
C ASP A 475 -2.27 1.32 -8.58
N GLY A 476 -2.28 1.26 -9.92
CA GLY A 476 -2.85 0.16 -10.68
C GLY A 476 -1.76 -0.79 -11.16
N THR A 477 -1.86 -2.07 -10.80
CA THR A 477 -0.94 -3.12 -11.28
C THR A 477 -1.04 -3.21 -12.81
N PRO A 478 0.04 -3.02 -13.57
CA PRO A 478 0.01 -3.16 -15.01
C PRO A 478 0.09 -4.64 -15.41
N ARG A 479 -0.18 -4.93 -16.69
CA ARG A 479 0.03 -6.24 -17.29
C ARG A 479 1.01 -6.11 -18.44
N VAL A 480 1.98 -7.03 -18.50
CA VAL A 480 2.93 -7.09 -19.61
C VAL A 480 2.80 -8.42 -20.34
N GLN A 481 2.75 -8.37 -21.67
CA GLN A 481 2.64 -9.57 -22.51
C GLN A 481 3.18 -9.32 -23.91
N ASP A 482 3.62 -10.37 -24.60
CA ASP A 482 3.91 -10.26 -26.03
C ASP A 482 2.60 -10.16 -26.85
N ALA A 483 2.58 -9.32 -27.88
CA ALA A 483 1.46 -9.14 -28.80
C ALA A 483 1.95 -8.94 -30.24
N TYR A 484 1.12 -9.29 -31.23
CA TYR A 484 1.43 -9.18 -32.65
C TYR A 484 0.61 -8.05 -33.28
N ILE A 485 1.21 -6.86 -33.38
CA ILE A 485 0.52 -5.61 -33.75
C ILE A 485 1.28 -4.86 -34.85
N ASP A 486 0.59 -4.04 -35.63
CA ASP A 486 1.19 -3.07 -36.55
C ASP A 486 1.35 -1.71 -35.88
N LYS A 487 2.38 -1.63 -35.04
CA LYS A 487 2.78 -0.37 -34.38
C LYS A 487 2.98 0.80 -35.36
N SER A 488 3.42 0.52 -36.59
CA SER A 488 3.79 1.55 -37.57
C SER A 488 2.61 2.12 -38.36
N GLY A 489 1.44 1.46 -38.30
CA GLY A 489 0.30 1.75 -39.16
C GLY A 489 0.57 1.51 -40.66
N GLY A 490 1.63 0.77 -41.00
CA GLY A 490 2.10 0.53 -42.37
C GLY A 490 1.53 -0.73 -43.02
N GLY A 491 0.60 -1.42 -42.36
CA GLY A 491 0.03 -2.71 -42.73
C GLY A 491 0.89 -3.92 -42.37
N THR A 492 1.99 -3.75 -41.62
CA THR A 492 2.93 -4.85 -41.30
C THR A 492 3.00 -5.10 -39.80
N GLN A 493 2.34 -6.17 -39.37
CA GLN A 493 2.38 -6.60 -37.97
C GLN A 493 3.74 -7.19 -37.60
N SER A 494 4.14 -6.97 -36.35
CA SER A 494 5.32 -7.61 -35.78
C SER A 494 5.16 -7.81 -34.28
N TRP A 495 5.90 -8.76 -33.73
CA TRP A 495 5.84 -9.05 -32.31
C TRP A 495 6.48 -7.92 -31.50
N ARG A 496 5.79 -7.55 -30.42
CA ARG A 496 6.19 -6.55 -29.43
C ARG A 496 5.89 -7.08 -28.04
N THR A 497 6.62 -6.59 -27.03
CA THR A 497 6.24 -6.76 -25.63
C THR A 497 5.54 -5.49 -25.19
N VAL A 498 4.24 -5.59 -24.90
CA VAL A 498 3.38 -4.44 -24.58
C VAL A 498 3.06 -4.45 -23.09
N LEU A 499 3.22 -3.29 -22.46
CA LEU A 499 2.73 -3.01 -21.11
C LEU A 499 1.40 -2.28 -21.21
N LEU A 500 0.37 -2.82 -20.58
CA LEU A 500 -0.95 -2.21 -20.44
C LEU A 500 -1.16 -1.83 -18.98
N GLY A 501 -1.26 -0.53 -18.70
CA GLY A 501 -1.38 0.01 -17.35
C GLY A 501 -2.71 0.72 -17.13
N GLY A 502 -3.20 0.68 -15.89
CA GLY A 502 -4.27 1.56 -15.41
C GLY A 502 -3.75 2.37 -14.22
N MET A 503 -4.38 3.50 -13.93
CA MET A 503 -3.98 4.34 -12.79
C MET A 503 -4.45 3.80 -11.42
N GLY A 504 -5.16 2.67 -11.39
CA GLY A 504 -5.78 2.17 -10.16
C GLY A 504 -6.76 3.18 -9.61
N ILE A 505 -6.76 3.40 -8.30
CA ILE A 505 -7.62 4.43 -7.67
C ILE A 505 -7.12 5.87 -7.89
N GLY A 506 -5.96 6.05 -8.51
CA GLY A 506 -5.36 7.36 -8.74
C GLY A 506 -5.94 8.14 -9.93
N GLY A 507 -6.62 7.50 -10.87
CA GLY A 507 -7.19 8.18 -12.04
C GLY A 507 -8.04 7.27 -12.93
N LYS A 508 -8.52 7.85 -14.04
CA LYS A 508 -9.45 7.23 -14.99
C LYS A 508 -8.83 7.12 -16.39
N THR A 509 -7.57 6.70 -16.44
CA THR A 509 -6.84 6.49 -17.68
C THR A 509 -6.25 5.08 -17.72
N VAL A 510 -6.40 4.42 -18.87
CA VAL A 510 -5.69 3.19 -19.24
C VAL A 510 -4.72 3.54 -20.35
N PHE A 511 -3.51 3.02 -20.33
CA PHE A 511 -2.48 3.37 -21.31
C PHE A 511 -1.70 2.14 -21.75
N ALA A 512 -1.14 2.18 -22.95
CA ALA A 512 -0.29 1.12 -23.48
C ALA A 512 1.07 1.66 -23.91
N LEU A 513 2.12 0.93 -23.53
CA LEU A 513 3.51 1.22 -23.86
C LEU A 513 4.15 0.01 -24.57
N ASP A 514 4.93 0.26 -25.61
CA ASP A 514 5.82 -0.74 -26.20
C ASP A 514 7.11 -0.82 -25.38
N VAL A 515 7.23 -1.87 -24.59
CA VAL A 515 8.38 -2.12 -23.73
C VAL A 515 9.28 -3.23 -24.28
N THR A 516 9.29 -3.42 -25.61
CA THR A 516 10.13 -4.43 -26.26
C THR A 516 11.61 -4.23 -25.94
N ASN A 517 12.06 -2.96 -25.90
CA ASN A 517 13.45 -2.56 -25.65
C ASN A 517 13.51 -1.48 -24.56
N PRO A 518 13.38 -1.83 -23.27
CA PRO A 518 13.23 -0.83 -22.21
C PRO A 518 14.45 0.07 -22.00
N GLY A 519 15.66 -0.42 -22.30
CA GLY A 519 16.89 0.39 -22.22
C GLY A 519 17.05 1.44 -23.32
N SER A 520 16.16 1.48 -24.32
CA SER A 520 16.20 2.45 -25.42
C SER A 520 14.80 3.00 -25.74
N PHE A 521 13.98 3.20 -24.71
CA PHE A 521 12.58 3.64 -24.86
C PHE A 521 12.50 5.03 -25.53
N SER A 522 11.69 5.15 -26.58
CA SER A 522 11.46 6.37 -27.35
C SER A 522 10.06 6.93 -27.07
N PRO A 523 9.92 8.17 -26.53
CA PRO A 523 8.60 8.75 -26.26
C PRO A 523 7.66 8.77 -27.47
N SER A 524 8.17 9.15 -28.66
CA SER A 524 7.34 9.31 -29.86
C SER A 524 6.84 7.99 -30.45
N ASP A 525 7.54 6.90 -30.19
CA ASP A 525 7.30 5.61 -30.83
C ASP A 525 6.74 4.59 -29.83
N ASP A 526 7.23 4.58 -28.59
CA ASP A 526 6.95 3.53 -27.60
C ASP A 526 5.79 3.89 -26.65
N VAL A 527 5.29 5.13 -26.66
CA VAL A 527 3.99 5.45 -26.08
C VAL A 527 2.92 5.18 -27.14
N LEU A 528 2.18 4.08 -27.01
CA LEU A 528 1.23 3.65 -28.04
C LEU A 528 -0.03 4.51 -27.99
N TRP A 529 -0.66 4.61 -26.83
CA TRP A 529 -1.90 5.38 -26.64
C TRP A 529 -2.28 5.52 -25.17
N GLU A 530 -3.16 6.49 -24.90
CA GLU A 530 -3.95 6.59 -23.67
C GLU A 530 -5.44 6.53 -24.00
N PHE A 531 -6.18 5.79 -23.21
CA PHE A 531 -7.62 5.57 -23.32
C PHE A 531 -8.33 6.20 -22.13
N SER A 532 -9.32 7.03 -22.44
CA SER A 532 -10.28 7.59 -21.49
C SER A 532 -11.69 7.48 -22.05
N HIS A 533 -12.68 7.37 -21.16
CA HIS A 533 -14.08 7.27 -21.56
C HIS A 533 -14.98 7.76 -20.41
N PRO A 534 -16.16 8.38 -20.67
CA PRO A 534 -17.07 8.82 -19.60
C PRO A 534 -17.48 7.71 -18.62
N ASN A 535 -17.69 6.50 -19.13
CA ASN A 535 -18.02 5.32 -18.30
C ASN A 535 -16.80 4.65 -17.65
N LEU A 536 -15.58 5.12 -17.92
CA LEU A 536 -14.37 4.65 -17.26
C LEU A 536 -14.26 5.31 -15.87
N GLY A 537 -14.04 4.47 -14.88
CA GLY A 537 -13.95 4.81 -13.48
C GLY A 537 -12.55 4.63 -12.91
N TYR A 538 -12.48 4.71 -11.58
CA TYR A 538 -11.29 4.44 -10.79
C TYR A 538 -11.17 2.94 -10.47
N GLY A 539 -9.98 2.49 -10.10
CA GLY A 539 -9.73 1.12 -9.65
C GLY A 539 -9.44 0.13 -10.77
N VAL A 540 -9.17 0.61 -11.99
CA VAL A 540 -8.72 -0.26 -13.09
C VAL A 540 -7.29 -0.71 -12.82
N THR A 541 -7.14 -2.01 -12.56
CA THR A 541 -5.87 -2.70 -12.22
C THR A 541 -5.88 -4.09 -12.85
N ASP A 542 -4.70 -4.68 -13.09
CA ASP A 542 -4.51 -5.97 -13.77
C ASP A 542 -5.38 -6.14 -15.05
N PRO A 543 -5.25 -5.20 -16.03
CA PRO A 543 -5.95 -5.33 -17.30
C PRO A 543 -5.39 -6.53 -18.09
N GLN A 544 -6.14 -7.06 -19.04
CA GLN A 544 -5.73 -8.26 -19.79
C GLN A 544 -5.36 -7.90 -21.24
N ILE A 545 -4.22 -8.42 -21.71
CA ILE A 545 -3.81 -8.38 -23.11
C ILE A 545 -4.19 -9.73 -23.74
N SER A 546 -4.97 -9.71 -24.81
CA SER A 546 -5.55 -10.94 -25.39
C SER A 546 -5.60 -10.91 -26.91
N ARG A 547 -5.55 -12.10 -27.51
CA ARG A 547 -5.76 -12.30 -28.96
C ARG A 547 -7.12 -12.95 -29.18
N LEU A 548 -7.96 -12.35 -30.02
CA LEU A 548 -9.28 -12.87 -30.37
C LEU A 548 -9.21 -13.89 -31.52
N GLY A 549 -10.35 -14.54 -31.80
CA GLY A 549 -10.44 -15.59 -32.82
C GLY A 549 -10.18 -15.12 -34.25
N ASP A 550 -10.37 -13.83 -34.53
CA ASP A 550 -10.09 -13.21 -35.83
C ASP A 550 -8.62 -12.75 -35.99
N GLY A 551 -7.80 -12.86 -34.94
CA GLY A 551 -6.41 -12.42 -34.92
C GLY A 551 -6.18 -11.03 -34.35
N THR A 552 -7.24 -10.30 -34.01
CA THR A 552 -7.13 -8.98 -33.39
C THR A 552 -6.59 -9.09 -31.97
N TRP A 553 -5.61 -8.25 -31.64
CA TRP A 553 -5.09 -8.11 -30.28
C TRP A 553 -5.81 -6.98 -29.56
N VAL A 554 -6.27 -7.25 -28.34
CA VAL A 554 -7.13 -6.34 -27.58
C VAL A 554 -6.65 -6.17 -26.13
N ALA A 555 -6.91 -4.98 -25.60
CA ALA A 555 -6.91 -4.67 -24.19
C ALA A 555 -8.32 -4.90 -23.61
N LEU A 556 -8.41 -5.70 -22.54
CA LEU A 556 -9.65 -6.08 -21.87
C LEU A 556 -9.59 -5.67 -20.39
N PHE A 557 -10.55 -4.86 -19.94
CA PHE A 557 -10.59 -4.42 -18.55
C PHE A 557 -12.01 -4.05 -18.14
N GLY A 558 -12.33 -4.26 -16.86
CA GLY A 558 -13.55 -3.74 -16.28
C GLY A 558 -13.53 -2.22 -16.26
N ASN A 559 -14.70 -1.60 -16.29
CA ASN A 559 -14.82 -0.14 -16.29
C ASN A 559 -14.39 0.52 -14.97
N GLY A 560 -14.13 -0.26 -13.92
CA GLY A 560 -13.86 0.29 -12.59
C GLY A 560 -15.09 0.98 -12.02
N TYR A 561 -14.87 1.84 -11.03
CA TYR A 561 -15.91 2.40 -10.17
C TYR A 561 -16.10 3.90 -10.38
N ASN A 562 -17.32 4.41 -10.17
CA ASN A 562 -17.66 5.82 -10.38
C ASN A 562 -17.49 6.30 -11.84
N GLY A 563 -17.85 5.46 -12.82
CA GLY A 563 -18.10 5.89 -14.20
C GLY A 563 -19.47 6.58 -14.34
N ASP A 564 -19.64 7.43 -15.35
CA ASP A 564 -20.79 8.34 -15.46
C ASP A 564 -22.16 7.63 -15.54
N SER A 565 -22.22 6.44 -16.13
CA SER A 565 -23.47 5.64 -16.19
C SER A 565 -23.87 5.01 -14.85
N GLY A 566 -22.92 4.83 -13.92
CA GLY A 566 -23.10 4.04 -12.71
C GLY A 566 -23.31 2.54 -12.93
N GLN A 567 -23.12 2.03 -14.16
CA GLN A 567 -23.25 0.60 -14.49
C GLN A 567 -21.89 -0.12 -14.51
N SER A 568 -21.91 -1.45 -14.37
CA SER A 568 -20.73 -2.29 -14.65
C SER A 568 -20.64 -2.64 -16.14
N SER A 569 -19.42 -2.55 -16.68
CA SER A 569 -19.15 -2.80 -18.10
C SER A 569 -17.77 -3.44 -18.30
N LEU A 570 -17.64 -4.26 -19.33
CA LEU A 570 -16.34 -4.69 -19.87
C LEU A 570 -15.97 -3.79 -21.05
N PHE A 571 -14.78 -3.21 -21.02
CA PHE A 571 -14.20 -2.53 -22.17
C PHE A 571 -13.36 -3.50 -23.00
N VAL A 572 -13.57 -3.47 -24.31
CA VAL A 572 -12.72 -4.12 -25.32
C VAL A 572 -12.13 -3.03 -26.20
N VAL A 573 -10.83 -2.80 -26.06
CA VAL A 573 -10.09 -1.75 -26.77
C VAL A 573 -9.08 -2.42 -27.69
N ASP A 574 -8.95 -1.92 -28.90
CA ASP A 574 -7.95 -2.38 -29.85
C ASP A 574 -6.55 -2.08 -29.30
N LEU A 575 -5.69 -3.11 -29.17
CA LEU A 575 -4.39 -2.95 -28.51
C LEU A 575 -3.42 -2.12 -29.35
N GLU A 576 -3.55 -2.14 -30.67
CA GLU A 576 -2.68 -1.43 -31.59
C GLU A 576 -2.96 0.07 -31.57
N THR A 577 -4.24 0.45 -31.59
CA THR A 577 -4.68 1.83 -31.82
C THR A 577 -5.24 2.53 -30.59
N GLY A 578 -5.60 1.80 -29.54
CA GLY A 578 -6.28 2.35 -28.36
C GLY A 578 -7.74 2.72 -28.62
N THR A 579 -8.31 2.33 -29.76
CA THR A 579 -9.69 2.65 -30.12
C THR A 579 -10.67 1.68 -29.47
N LEU A 580 -11.82 2.20 -29.02
CA LEU A 580 -12.87 1.37 -28.44
C LEU A 580 -13.49 0.46 -29.51
N ILE A 581 -13.37 -0.85 -29.35
CA ILE A 581 -14.08 -1.84 -30.19
C ILE A 581 -15.51 -1.99 -29.67
N LYS A 582 -15.67 -2.22 -28.36
CA LYS A 582 -17.00 -2.34 -27.73
C LYS A 582 -16.92 -2.09 -26.22
N GLU A 583 -17.89 -1.34 -25.70
CA GLU A 583 -18.28 -1.38 -24.28
C GLU A 583 -19.43 -2.39 -24.15
N ILE A 584 -19.20 -3.49 -23.42
CA ILE A 584 -20.24 -4.48 -23.12
C ILE A 584 -20.82 -4.15 -21.75
N GLN A 585 -21.90 -3.37 -21.73
CA GLN A 585 -22.63 -3.06 -20.50
C GLN A 585 -23.39 -4.28 -19.99
N THR A 586 -23.34 -4.53 -18.70
CA THR A 586 -24.06 -5.64 -18.07
C THR A 586 -25.54 -5.31 -17.82
N GLY A 587 -25.88 -4.02 -17.81
CA GLY A 587 -27.20 -3.52 -17.39
C GLY A 587 -27.38 -3.44 -15.87
N ALA A 588 -26.38 -3.82 -15.07
CA ALA A 588 -26.44 -3.76 -13.61
C ALA A 588 -25.79 -2.49 -13.06
N GLY A 589 -26.54 -1.74 -12.26
CA GLY A 589 -26.14 -0.47 -11.65
C GLY A 589 -26.94 0.71 -12.19
N SER A 590 -26.85 1.84 -11.50
CA SER A 590 -27.45 3.10 -11.90
C SER A 590 -26.78 4.27 -11.16
N ALA A 591 -27.14 5.51 -11.49
CA ALA A 591 -26.69 6.67 -10.73
C ALA A 591 -27.10 6.64 -9.25
N THR A 592 -28.19 5.95 -8.89
CA THR A 592 -28.68 5.82 -7.49
C THR A 592 -28.19 4.56 -6.78
N SER A 593 -27.74 3.57 -7.54
CA SER A 593 -27.07 2.37 -7.02
C SER A 593 -25.81 2.13 -7.87
N PRO A 594 -24.74 2.92 -7.62
CA PRO A 594 -23.53 2.85 -8.43
C PRO A 594 -22.92 1.47 -8.38
N ASN A 595 -22.50 1.00 -9.56
CA ASN A 595 -21.81 -0.27 -9.75
C ASN A 595 -20.51 -0.02 -10.53
N GLY A 596 -19.74 -1.08 -10.70
CA GLY A 596 -18.52 -1.08 -11.49
C GLY A 596 -17.95 -2.48 -11.59
N LEU A 597 -17.36 -2.82 -12.73
CA LEU A 597 -16.75 -4.12 -12.95
C LEU A 597 -15.30 -4.09 -12.47
N ALA A 598 -14.94 -5.04 -11.60
CA ALA A 598 -13.57 -5.28 -11.16
C ALA A 598 -12.70 -5.87 -12.29
N SER A 599 -11.43 -6.15 -11.98
CA SER A 599 -10.51 -6.84 -12.89
C SER A 599 -11.10 -8.15 -13.41
N VAL A 600 -10.82 -8.48 -14.67
CA VAL A 600 -11.39 -9.65 -15.35
C VAL A 600 -10.33 -10.72 -15.59
N THR A 601 -10.77 -11.97 -15.68
CA THR A 601 -9.94 -13.10 -16.09
C THR A 601 -10.43 -13.65 -17.42
N VAL A 602 -9.52 -13.79 -18.38
CA VAL A 602 -9.80 -14.32 -19.71
C VAL A 602 -9.59 -15.83 -19.77
N THR A 603 -10.30 -16.51 -20.67
CA THR A 603 -10.14 -17.94 -20.90
C THR A 603 -10.32 -18.31 -22.37
N SER A 604 -9.59 -19.34 -22.80
CA SER A 604 -9.70 -19.97 -24.12
C SER A 604 -10.73 -21.10 -24.18
N PHE A 605 -11.29 -21.49 -23.04
CA PHE A 605 -12.24 -22.59 -22.89
C PHE A 605 -13.35 -22.55 -23.98
N PRO A 606 -13.76 -23.70 -24.54
CA PRO A 606 -13.37 -25.08 -24.20
C PRO A 606 -12.01 -25.51 -24.77
N GLU A 607 -11.38 -24.66 -25.58
CA GLU A 607 -10.09 -24.97 -26.19
C GLU A 607 -8.92 -24.63 -25.26
N THR A 608 -7.74 -25.13 -25.62
CA THR A 608 -6.47 -24.87 -24.90
C THR A 608 -5.46 -24.09 -25.76
N ASP A 609 -5.95 -23.45 -26.81
CA ASP A 609 -5.19 -22.55 -27.68
C ASP A 609 -5.03 -21.15 -27.04
N PRO A 610 -4.07 -20.33 -27.49
CA PRO A 610 -3.90 -18.97 -26.97
C PRO A 610 -4.91 -17.97 -27.59
N VAL A 611 -6.17 -18.37 -27.76
CA VAL A 611 -7.25 -17.55 -28.30
C VAL A 611 -8.28 -17.29 -27.20
N THR A 612 -8.53 -16.03 -26.90
CA THR A 612 -9.52 -15.64 -25.90
C THR A 612 -10.93 -15.77 -26.47
N ARG A 613 -11.81 -16.45 -25.73
CA ARG A 613 -13.23 -16.66 -26.09
C ARG A 613 -14.18 -16.05 -25.07
N TYR A 614 -13.83 -16.17 -23.78
CA TYR A 614 -14.64 -15.67 -22.68
C TYR A 614 -13.82 -14.86 -21.69
N ALA A 615 -14.49 -13.97 -20.97
CA ALA A 615 -13.94 -13.29 -19.80
C ALA A 615 -14.91 -13.38 -18.62
N TYR A 616 -14.36 -13.47 -17.41
CA TYR A 616 -15.14 -13.47 -16.17
C TYR A 616 -14.76 -12.29 -15.29
N GLY A 617 -15.75 -11.63 -14.70
CA GLY A 617 -15.53 -10.47 -13.83
C GLY A 617 -16.64 -10.33 -12.80
N GLY A 618 -16.27 -9.85 -11.61
CA GLY A 618 -17.21 -9.53 -10.54
C GLY A 618 -17.55 -8.03 -10.48
N ASP A 619 -18.67 -7.68 -9.86
CA ASP A 619 -19.05 -6.28 -9.65
C ASP A 619 -19.43 -5.95 -8.20
N LEU A 620 -19.58 -4.66 -7.89
CA LEU A 620 -19.88 -4.16 -6.54
C LEU A 620 -21.25 -4.61 -6.02
N LEU A 621 -22.16 -5.05 -6.90
CA LEU A 621 -23.47 -5.56 -6.52
C LEU A 621 -23.46 -7.08 -6.24
N GLY A 622 -22.28 -7.71 -6.33
CA GLY A 622 -22.05 -9.12 -6.07
C GLY A 622 -22.39 -10.03 -7.24
N ASN A 623 -22.50 -9.51 -8.45
CA ASN A 623 -22.75 -10.34 -9.62
C ASN A 623 -21.42 -10.84 -10.20
N LEU A 624 -21.35 -12.14 -10.49
CA LEU A 624 -20.32 -12.71 -11.36
C LEU A 624 -20.84 -12.77 -12.79
N TRP A 625 -20.13 -12.13 -13.70
CA TRP A 625 -20.45 -12.06 -15.12
C TRP A 625 -19.52 -12.94 -15.95
N ARG A 626 -20.07 -13.56 -16.99
CA ARG A 626 -19.35 -14.16 -18.11
C ARG A 626 -19.62 -13.33 -19.36
N PHE A 627 -18.58 -12.87 -20.02
CA PHE A 627 -18.63 -12.15 -21.28
C PHE A 627 -18.25 -13.11 -22.41
N ASP A 628 -19.13 -13.21 -23.41
CA ASP A 628 -18.88 -13.98 -24.63
C ASP A 628 -18.29 -13.05 -25.69
N LEU A 629 -17.05 -13.33 -26.09
CA LEU A 629 -16.29 -12.60 -27.10
C LEU A 629 -16.14 -13.38 -28.41
N THR A 630 -16.94 -14.45 -28.59
CA THR A 630 -16.89 -15.30 -29.77
C THR A 630 -17.73 -14.73 -30.93
N GLY A 631 -17.34 -15.08 -32.16
CA GLY A 631 -18.05 -14.64 -33.36
C GLY A 631 -17.90 -13.15 -33.64
N ARG A 632 -18.94 -12.52 -34.20
CA ARG A 632 -18.92 -11.10 -34.58
C ARG A 632 -19.11 -10.21 -33.36
N VAL A 633 -18.46 -9.05 -33.34
CA VAL A 633 -18.58 -8.02 -32.28
C VAL A 633 -20.03 -7.69 -31.92
N SER A 634 -20.94 -7.69 -32.91
CA SER A 634 -22.38 -7.46 -32.67
C SER A 634 -23.04 -8.49 -31.77
N ASN A 635 -22.52 -9.72 -31.73
CA ASN A 635 -23.08 -10.85 -30.98
C ASN A 635 -22.51 -10.97 -29.57
N TRP A 636 -21.43 -10.25 -29.27
CA TRP A 636 -20.83 -10.28 -27.93
C TRP A 636 -21.82 -9.84 -26.87
N SER A 637 -21.87 -10.58 -25.77
CA SER A 637 -22.89 -10.46 -24.74
C SER A 637 -22.33 -10.65 -23.33
N ALA A 638 -23.07 -10.20 -22.32
CA ALA A 638 -22.79 -10.45 -20.91
C ALA A 638 -23.89 -11.34 -20.31
N THR A 639 -23.48 -12.42 -19.65
CA THR A 639 -24.37 -13.33 -18.93
C THR A 639 -24.06 -13.26 -17.44
N LYS A 640 -25.05 -12.96 -16.61
CA LYS A 640 -24.90 -13.09 -15.16
C LYS A 640 -24.89 -14.56 -14.79
N VAL A 641 -23.74 -15.08 -14.37
CA VAL A 641 -23.58 -16.49 -13.98
C VAL A 641 -24.05 -16.71 -12.56
N PHE A 642 -23.67 -15.84 -11.63
CA PHE A 642 -23.94 -16.00 -10.21
C PHE A 642 -24.22 -14.67 -9.50
N THR A 643 -24.99 -14.71 -8.40
CA THR A 643 -25.21 -13.58 -7.48
C THR A 643 -24.73 -13.96 -6.07
N ALA A 644 -23.68 -13.29 -5.60
CA ALA A 644 -23.09 -13.49 -4.28
C ALA A 644 -23.87 -12.72 -3.21
N GLN A 645 -24.32 -13.46 -2.19
CA GLN A 645 -25.12 -12.93 -1.10
C GLN A 645 -24.73 -13.54 0.24
N SER A 646 -24.86 -12.78 1.32
CA SER A 646 -24.76 -13.31 2.67
C SER A 646 -25.92 -14.26 2.96
N PRO A 647 -25.85 -15.10 4.02
CA PRO A 647 -27.00 -15.89 4.46
C PRO A 647 -28.26 -15.07 4.76
N ALA A 648 -28.11 -13.77 5.05
CA ALA A 648 -29.22 -12.84 5.27
C ALA A 648 -29.80 -12.25 3.97
N GLY A 649 -29.23 -12.57 2.81
CA GLY A 649 -29.67 -12.07 1.50
C GLY A 649 -29.05 -10.74 1.07
N ASN A 650 -28.10 -10.18 1.85
CA ASN A 650 -27.40 -8.96 1.48
C ASN A 650 -26.40 -9.25 0.35
N SER A 651 -26.34 -8.40 -0.68
CA SER A 651 -25.32 -8.48 -1.73
C SER A 651 -23.91 -8.40 -1.14
N GLN A 652 -23.00 -9.25 -1.62
CA GLN A 652 -21.60 -9.23 -1.24
C GLN A 652 -20.75 -8.76 -2.43
N PRO A 653 -20.09 -7.59 -2.36
CA PRO A 653 -19.34 -7.03 -3.50
C PRO A 653 -18.19 -7.95 -3.94
N ILE A 654 -17.85 -7.94 -5.22
CA ILE A 654 -16.68 -8.66 -5.76
C ILE A 654 -15.72 -7.62 -6.36
N THR A 655 -14.59 -7.40 -5.69
CA THR A 655 -13.60 -6.37 -6.07
C THR A 655 -12.29 -6.94 -6.60
N VAL A 656 -12.16 -8.26 -6.63
CA VAL A 656 -10.97 -8.99 -7.12
C VAL A 656 -11.28 -9.77 -8.38
N ALA A 657 -10.27 -10.00 -9.22
CA ALA A 657 -10.40 -10.88 -10.38
C ALA A 657 -10.74 -12.32 -9.94
N PRO A 658 -11.66 -13.01 -10.63
CA PRO A 658 -11.85 -14.43 -10.44
C PRO A 658 -10.58 -15.23 -10.77
N ARG A 659 -10.57 -16.51 -10.44
CA ARG A 659 -9.63 -17.50 -10.94
C ARG A 659 -10.40 -18.59 -11.64
N VAL A 660 -9.93 -18.99 -12.82
CA VAL A 660 -10.56 -20.02 -13.65
C VAL A 660 -9.62 -21.21 -13.79
N ALA A 661 -10.17 -22.41 -13.66
CA ALA A 661 -9.44 -23.66 -13.89
C ALA A 661 -10.37 -24.69 -14.53
N LEU A 662 -9.82 -25.64 -15.28
CA LEU A 662 -10.59 -26.79 -15.76
C LEU A 662 -11.04 -27.64 -14.57
N ASN A 663 -12.28 -28.15 -14.61
CA ASN A 663 -12.75 -29.10 -13.63
C ASN A 663 -11.99 -30.44 -13.83
N PRO A 664 -11.25 -30.95 -12.82
CA PRO A 664 -10.46 -32.16 -12.97
C PRO A 664 -11.31 -33.43 -13.20
N ASN A 665 -12.61 -33.37 -12.89
CA ASN A 665 -13.54 -34.48 -13.07
C ASN A 665 -14.42 -34.35 -14.31
N ASP A 666 -14.40 -33.20 -14.98
CA ASP A 666 -15.20 -32.93 -16.19
C ASP A 666 -14.49 -31.90 -17.07
N SER A 667 -13.98 -32.34 -18.22
CA SER A 667 -13.24 -31.48 -19.15
C SER A 667 -14.14 -30.44 -19.84
N ASP A 668 -15.46 -30.60 -19.78
CA ASP A 668 -16.44 -29.70 -20.38
C ASP A 668 -16.97 -28.66 -19.36
N GLU A 669 -16.32 -28.53 -18.20
CA GLU A 669 -16.63 -27.53 -17.18
C GLU A 669 -15.40 -26.73 -16.72
N LEU A 670 -15.60 -25.44 -16.46
CA LEU A 670 -14.68 -24.60 -15.69
C LEU A 670 -15.13 -24.51 -14.24
N VAL A 671 -14.16 -24.40 -13.33
CA VAL A 671 -14.37 -23.92 -11.96
C VAL A 671 -13.93 -22.46 -11.91
N VAL A 672 -14.88 -21.56 -11.63
CA VAL A 672 -14.66 -20.13 -11.46
C VAL A 672 -14.71 -19.79 -9.97
N ALA A 673 -13.54 -19.56 -9.37
CA ALA A 673 -13.39 -19.25 -7.96
C ALA A 673 -13.16 -17.75 -7.72
N PHE A 674 -13.81 -17.18 -6.72
CA PHE A 674 -13.68 -15.75 -6.40
C PHE A 674 -14.06 -15.48 -4.94
N GLY A 675 -13.43 -14.46 -4.35
CA GLY A 675 -13.76 -13.95 -3.03
C GLY A 675 -14.65 -12.72 -3.11
N THR A 676 -15.50 -12.52 -2.12
CA THR A 676 -16.26 -11.28 -1.93
C THR A 676 -15.57 -10.36 -0.92
N GLY A 677 -15.84 -9.06 -1.02
CA GLY A 677 -15.31 -8.04 -0.13
C GLY A 677 -15.08 -6.72 -0.88
N SER A 678 -15.00 -5.64 -0.12
CA SER A 678 -14.67 -4.31 -0.60
C SER A 678 -13.92 -3.57 0.50
N PHE A 679 -12.90 -2.80 0.11
CA PHE A 679 -12.18 -1.88 1.00
C PHE A 679 -11.82 -0.60 0.25
N LEU A 680 -12.79 -0.07 -0.49
CA LEU A 680 -12.62 1.06 -1.41
C LEU A 680 -13.72 2.13 -1.27
N ARG A 681 -14.84 1.81 -0.60
CA ARG A 681 -15.95 2.73 -0.37
C ARG A 681 -15.85 3.30 1.04
N SER A 682 -16.32 4.53 1.21
CA SER A 682 -16.49 5.10 2.56
C SER A 682 -17.44 4.23 3.38
N GLY A 683 -17.01 3.87 4.59
CA GLY A 683 -17.76 2.98 5.48
C GLY A 683 -17.40 1.51 5.38
N ASP A 684 -16.60 1.09 4.38
CA ASP A 684 -16.08 -0.28 4.31
C ASP A 684 -15.20 -0.58 5.56
N GLU A 685 -14.51 0.42 6.10
CA GLU A 685 -13.70 0.32 7.33
C GLU A 685 -14.51 -0.04 8.59
N GLY A 686 -15.83 0.17 8.55
CA GLY A 686 -16.76 -0.17 9.63
C GLY A 686 -17.69 -1.33 9.31
N ASP A 687 -17.57 -1.94 8.13
CA ASP A 687 -18.39 -3.08 7.71
C ASP A 687 -17.76 -4.40 8.19
N TYR A 688 -18.46 -5.07 9.11
CA TYR A 688 -18.05 -6.35 9.70
C TYR A 688 -18.84 -7.54 9.14
N ASP A 689 -19.60 -7.36 8.05
CA ASP A 689 -20.35 -8.43 7.42
C ASP A 689 -19.41 -9.54 6.93
N ILE A 690 -19.77 -10.79 7.24
CA ILE A 690 -19.00 -11.96 6.84
C ILE A 690 -19.00 -12.06 5.31
N GLN A 691 -17.80 -12.00 4.73
CA GLN A 691 -17.57 -12.25 3.30
C GLN A 691 -17.45 -13.74 2.99
N SER A 692 -17.42 -14.11 1.71
CA SER A 692 -17.47 -15.52 1.28
C SER A 692 -16.53 -15.79 0.12
N LEU A 693 -15.99 -17.01 0.08
CA LEU A 693 -15.25 -17.54 -1.07
C LEU A 693 -16.19 -18.51 -1.79
N TYR A 694 -16.37 -18.30 -3.09
CA TYR A 694 -17.22 -19.13 -3.95
C TYR A 694 -16.39 -19.84 -5.00
N ALA A 695 -16.86 -21.01 -5.44
CA ALA A 695 -16.34 -21.74 -6.59
C ALA A 695 -17.52 -22.28 -7.41
N ILE A 696 -17.70 -21.74 -8.62
CA ILE A 696 -18.85 -22.01 -9.47
C ILE A 696 -18.41 -22.91 -10.63
N LYS A 697 -19.12 -24.02 -10.83
CA LYS A 697 -18.94 -24.86 -12.02
C LYS A 697 -19.73 -24.25 -13.17
N ASP A 698 -19.06 -23.99 -14.28
CA ASP A 698 -19.64 -23.37 -15.47
C ASP A 698 -19.30 -24.16 -16.74
N ASP A 699 -20.33 -24.66 -17.40
CA ASP A 699 -20.34 -25.40 -18.67
C ASP A 699 -20.67 -24.49 -19.86
N LEU A 700 -20.60 -23.16 -19.66
CA LEU A 700 -21.03 -22.10 -20.57
C LEU A 700 -22.55 -21.98 -20.76
N ASN A 701 -23.37 -22.81 -20.12
CA ASN A 701 -24.83 -22.72 -20.15
C ASN A 701 -25.42 -22.20 -18.84
N LYS A 702 -24.61 -22.08 -17.77
CA LYS A 702 -25.06 -21.53 -16.49
C LYS A 702 -25.44 -20.05 -16.62
N SER A 703 -26.54 -19.70 -15.96
CA SER A 703 -26.98 -18.32 -15.76
C SER A 703 -27.85 -18.22 -14.51
N GLY A 704 -27.81 -17.06 -13.85
CA GLY A 704 -28.74 -16.72 -12.77
C GLY A 704 -28.61 -17.54 -11.49
N LEU A 705 -27.48 -18.21 -11.25
CA LEU A 705 -27.26 -18.98 -10.04
C LEU A 705 -27.21 -18.04 -8.81
N ALA A 706 -27.60 -18.56 -7.66
CA ALA A 706 -27.54 -17.90 -6.37
C ALA A 706 -26.91 -18.81 -5.32
N ARG A 707 -26.61 -18.26 -4.14
CA ARG A 707 -26.03 -19.02 -3.02
C ARG A 707 -26.80 -20.31 -2.69
N SER A 708 -28.13 -20.30 -2.82
CA SER A 708 -28.98 -21.47 -2.55
C SER A 708 -28.73 -22.65 -3.51
N ASP A 709 -28.17 -22.40 -4.70
CA ASP A 709 -27.87 -23.47 -5.66
C ASP A 709 -26.57 -24.21 -5.34
N LEU A 710 -25.81 -23.74 -4.33
CA LEU A 710 -24.55 -24.32 -3.86
C LEU A 710 -24.69 -25.12 -2.56
N LEU A 711 -25.87 -25.07 -1.92
CA LEU A 711 -26.21 -25.73 -0.66
C LEU A 711 -27.13 -26.91 -0.93
#